data_AF-A0A2A3EFW1-F1
#
_entry.id   AF-A0A2A3EFW1-F1
#
_cell.length_a   1.000
_cell.length_b   1.000
_cell.length_c   1.000
_cell.angle_alpha   90.00
_cell.angle_beta   90.00
_cell.angle_gamma   90.00
#
_symmetry.space_group_name_H-M   'P 1'
#
loop_
_entity.id
_entity.type
_entity.pdbx_description
1 polymer ?
#
loop_
_entity_poly.entity_id
_entity_poly.type
_entity_poly.pdbx_seq_one_letter_code
_entity_poly.pdbx_strand_id
1 'polypeptide(L)'
;MLHLFLLAGLFCTLTECTEILETIVQWPLLDFALPYDREFLNQYRPENVVPTGIEVGWDKIFISVPRLRVGIPATLNYISKNLPLESSPQLNAYPSWDWHSAGKGDLNCSLLISVYRTKLDRCNRLWVIDSGVMTSIDDFRPVCQPKIMVFDVKTDQLVRQYTFPRESLRPNTLLTNLILDDTSATTCDDMFLYISDTTGPGIIVFDGATDRSWRILHASMYPHPDFSTYRIGSDMFELFDGVIGLAFSARLGTLYYQPLATDRLFSVPTTALQAGPPAFGEQLPVTLVGKKSSQGLALAVDPREDTILFAPFTEMAIASWQPQTNQQRILAYTPEKLQFVAEIRWAERDNGNIWVMSTKFQKFFKQEEMRQFYFSVILFLLAIADSQTQEKLKNIYSWKALEFAFPNEFAKLAAIKSGSYIPGVSLPIDVDVYNTDLHFFYNTKLNSLFQERQSTVFVAIPRIQDGVPLTLGYVTKEVSVDGNPLIAPYPSWSYNDVKYCDGLTSVYRMQVDKCGRLWVLDTGILGEKQTCRPKIHVFSLHDNKLITMYRFPQNQFKDSSLFVTIAVDVRDTEDKCKDTFAYIADVTGFALLVYDFRNSRSWKITNNLFYPYPPYGTFNIKGDTFDLMDGILGLALGPIRNNDRILYFHSLASRIESWVHTSVIRNYTLFNENSEAAARSFVPFSIERSSQSVAEVMDRNGVLFFGLLSDLAIGCWNSEHFFEYGGNNIEIIVKDPETLQFPSGMKIISSKKGIQELWVFTISFQKYMTGTLNSNETNFRIQAGLVDELVRGTKCDVSLLGRFIPSQ
;
A
#
# COMPACT_ATOMS: atom_id res chain seq x y z
N MET A 1 -27.66 75.53 35.62
CA MET A 1 -27.61 74.84 34.32
C MET A 1 -26.89 73.53 34.56
N LEU A 2 -27.53 72.35 34.37
CA LEU A 2 -27.83 71.68 33.08
C LEU A 2 -26.52 71.34 32.33
N HIS A 3 -26.24 70.11 31.86
CA HIS A 3 -26.98 68.82 31.83
C HIS A 3 -25.93 67.67 32.00
N LEU A 4 -26.21 66.57 32.70
CA LEU A 4 -26.99 65.38 32.28
C LEU A 4 -26.37 64.63 31.07
N PHE A 5 -25.82 63.44 31.33
CA PHE A 5 -25.62 62.39 30.31
C PHE A 5 -26.20 61.08 30.85
N LEU A 6 -27.09 60.46 30.08
CA LEU A 6 -27.71 59.18 30.43
C LEU A 6 -26.74 58.02 30.16
N LEU A 7 -26.58 57.14 31.15
CA LEU A 7 -26.16 55.75 30.92
C LEU A 7 -27.42 54.91 30.71
N ALA A 8 -27.72 54.61 29.44
CA ALA A 8 -28.78 53.67 29.09
C ALA A 8 -28.30 52.24 29.37
N GLY A 9 -28.90 51.58 30.36
CA GLY A 9 -28.65 50.17 30.63
C GLY A 9 -29.25 49.30 29.54
N LEU A 10 -28.40 48.68 28.72
CA LEU A 10 -28.83 47.60 27.84
C LEU A 10 -28.93 46.31 28.68
N PHE A 11 -30.15 45.93 29.07
CA PHE A 11 -30.41 44.59 29.58
C PHE A 11 -30.19 43.59 28.44
N CYS A 12 -28.98 43.05 28.34
CA CYS A 12 -28.74 41.88 27.52
C CYS A 12 -29.36 40.68 28.25
N THR A 13 -30.50 40.20 27.75
CA THR A 13 -31.08 38.94 28.23
C THR A 13 -30.09 37.82 27.97
N LEU A 14 -29.61 37.18 29.03
CA LEU A 14 -28.88 35.92 28.95
C LEU A 14 -29.83 34.88 28.33
N THR A 15 -29.74 34.71 27.01
CA THR A 15 -30.19 33.47 26.39
C THR A 15 -29.22 32.39 26.87
N GLU A 16 -29.67 31.55 27.80
CA GLU A 16 -28.95 30.35 28.16
C GLU A 16 -28.70 29.56 26.88
N CYS A 17 -27.43 29.39 26.54
CA CYS A 17 -27.04 28.62 25.37
C CYS A 17 -27.21 27.15 25.76
N THR A 18 -28.36 26.57 25.41
CA THR A 18 -28.65 25.17 25.65
C THR A 18 -27.58 24.31 24.98
N GLU A 19 -26.89 23.46 25.76
CA GLU A 19 -25.91 22.51 25.19
C GLU A 19 -26.62 21.62 24.16
N ILE A 20 -26.08 21.55 22.95
CA ILE A 20 -26.66 20.77 21.83
C ILE A 20 -26.48 19.26 22.07
N LEU A 21 -25.55 18.85 22.94
CA LEU A 21 -25.28 17.47 23.32
C LEU A 21 -25.23 17.33 24.84
N GLU A 22 -26.04 16.43 25.39
CA GLU A 22 -26.09 16.11 26.81
C GLU A 22 -25.13 14.96 27.16
N THR A 23 -24.39 15.08 28.27
CA THR A 23 -23.44 14.05 28.72
C THR A 23 -24.18 12.91 29.46
N ILE A 24 -24.50 11.82 28.76
CA ILE A 24 -25.21 10.69 29.39
C ILE A 24 -24.35 9.99 30.46
N VAL A 25 -23.10 9.66 30.13
CA VAL A 25 -22.12 9.00 31.01
C VAL A 25 -20.70 9.41 30.61
N GLN A 26 -19.77 9.38 31.56
CA GLN A 26 -18.37 9.76 31.35
C GLN A 26 -17.45 9.01 32.32
N TRP A 27 -16.17 8.86 31.96
CA TRP A 27 -15.18 8.17 32.79
C TRP A 27 -13.82 8.87 32.74
N PRO A 28 -13.07 8.93 33.86
CA PRO A 28 -11.66 9.29 33.84
C PRO A 28 -10.80 8.15 33.26
N LEU A 29 -11.11 6.91 33.67
CA LEU A 29 -10.69 5.63 33.10
C LEU A 29 -11.91 4.70 33.19
N LEU A 30 -12.10 3.80 32.23
CA LEU A 30 -13.15 2.79 32.32
C LEU A 30 -12.91 1.89 33.54
N ASP A 31 -13.98 1.39 34.14
CA ASP A 31 -13.94 0.41 35.22
C ASP A 31 -14.93 -0.73 34.96
N PHE A 32 -14.65 -1.92 35.49
CA PHE A 32 -15.38 -3.15 35.20
C PHE A 32 -15.95 -3.75 36.49
N ALA A 33 -17.15 -4.34 36.40
CA ALA A 33 -17.76 -5.14 37.46
C ALA A 33 -17.10 -6.53 37.55
N LEU A 34 -15.78 -6.55 37.82
CA LEU A 34 -14.93 -7.74 37.80
C LEU A 34 -15.44 -8.80 38.79
N PRO A 35 -15.40 -10.10 38.42
CA PRO A 35 -15.66 -11.18 39.37
C PRO A 35 -14.50 -11.26 40.38
N TYR A 36 -14.70 -11.99 41.48
CA TYR A 36 -13.65 -12.32 42.45
C TYR A 36 -12.64 -13.36 41.90
N ASP A 37 -12.06 -13.07 40.75
CA ASP A 37 -11.08 -13.87 40.04
C ASP A 37 -9.73 -13.14 39.99
N ARG A 38 -8.69 -13.78 40.52
CA ARG A 38 -7.35 -13.18 40.62
C ARG A 38 -6.68 -12.98 39.26
N GLU A 39 -7.02 -13.77 38.24
CA GLU A 39 -6.36 -13.69 36.93
C GLU A 39 -6.78 -12.42 36.18
N PHE A 40 -8.09 -12.11 36.17
CA PHE A 40 -8.57 -10.83 35.64
C PHE A 40 -7.97 -9.64 36.39
N LEU A 41 -7.98 -9.67 37.73
CA LEU A 41 -7.43 -8.59 38.57
C LEU A 41 -5.93 -8.37 38.32
N ASN A 42 -5.14 -9.43 38.14
CA ASN A 42 -3.70 -9.34 37.89
C ASN A 42 -3.37 -8.79 36.49
N GLN A 43 -4.22 -9.06 35.50
CA GLN A 43 -3.99 -8.65 34.11
C GLN A 43 -4.57 -7.27 33.78
N TYR A 44 -5.61 -6.83 34.48
CA TYR A 44 -6.28 -5.56 34.23
C TYR A 44 -5.34 -4.34 34.29
N ARG A 45 -5.33 -3.53 33.23
CA ARG A 45 -4.57 -2.26 33.13
C ARG A 45 -5.53 -1.15 32.65
N PRO A 46 -6.16 -0.37 33.56
CA PRO A 46 -7.17 0.62 33.18
C PRO A 46 -6.65 1.67 32.19
N GLU A 47 -5.36 2.01 32.24
CA GLU A 47 -4.66 2.89 31.31
C GLU A 47 -4.60 2.39 29.86
N ASN A 48 -4.77 1.08 29.65
CA ASN A 48 -4.75 0.45 28.32
C ASN A 48 -6.16 0.30 27.70
N VAL A 49 -7.22 0.73 28.39
CA VAL A 49 -8.61 0.47 27.99
C VAL A 49 -9.19 1.67 27.23
N VAL A 50 -9.46 1.48 25.94
CA VAL A 50 -10.16 2.47 25.11
C VAL A 50 -11.37 1.82 24.43
N PRO A 51 -12.59 2.34 24.61
CA PRO A 51 -13.75 1.83 23.90
C PRO A 51 -13.73 2.35 22.45
N THR A 52 -14.16 1.53 21.50
CA THR A 52 -14.21 1.92 20.08
C THR A 52 -15.62 2.08 19.53
N GLY A 53 -16.61 1.38 20.07
CA GLY A 53 -17.99 1.42 19.57
C GLY A 53 -19.06 1.37 20.66
N ILE A 54 -20.23 1.96 20.35
CA ILE A 54 -21.46 1.83 21.14
C ILE A 54 -22.61 1.29 20.29
N GLU A 55 -23.54 0.59 20.94
CA GLU A 55 -24.84 0.25 20.35
C GLU A 55 -25.96 0.41 21.39
N VAL A 56 -27.02 1.12 21.03
CA VAL A 56 -28.07 1.55 21.97
C VAL A 56 -29.28 0.64 21.87
N GLY A 57 -29.51 -0.16 22.92
CA GLY A 57 -30.69 -1.01 23.08
C GLY A 57 -31.85 -0.31 23.78
N TRP A 58 -32.84 -1.12 24.17
CA TRP A 58 -34.01 -0.68 24.94
C TRP A 58 -33.64 -0.31 26.38
N ASP A 59 -32.93 -1.21 27.05
CA ASP A 59 -32.55 -1.16 28.47
C ASP A 59 -31.02 -1.18 28.68
N LYS A 60 -30.28 -1.76 27.75
CA LYS A 60 -28.80 -1.86 27.74
C LYS A 60 -28.19 -0.89 26.72
N ILE A 61 -27.08 -0.26 27.06
CA ILE A 61 -26.14 0.36 26.10
C ILE A 61 -24.92 -0.54 26.03
N PHE A 62 -24.64 -1.11 24.86
CA PHE A 62 -23.48 -1.96 24.62
C PHE A 62 -22.24 -1.12 24.31
N ILE A 63 -21.09 -1.55 24.82
CA ILE A 63 -19.80 -0.85 24.68
C ILE A 63 -18.75 -1.88 24.25
N SER A 64 -18.18 -1.65 23.06
CA SER A 64 -17.11 -2.47 22.46
C SER A 64 -15.74 -1.92 22.86
N VAL A 65 -14.89 -2.79 23.41
CA VAL A 65 -13.56 -2.48 23.97
C VAL A 65 -12.56 -3.50 23.39
N PRO A 66 -12.01 -3.27 22.19
CA PRO A 66 -11.10 -4.21 21.56
C PRO A 66 -9.79 -4.31 22.36
N ARG A 67 -9.10 -5.46 22.23
CA ARG A 67 -7.85 -5.74 22.94
C ARG A 67 -6.66 -5.12 22.20
N LEU A 68 -6.65 -3.78 22.11
CA LEU A 68 -5.64 -2.97 21.39
C LEU A 68 -4.23 -3.13 21.98
N ARG A 69 -4.17 -3.26 23.30
CA ARG A 69 -2.99 -3.54 24.13
C ARG A 69 -3.29 -4.72 25.07
N VAL A 70 -2.35 -5.07 25.94
CA VAL A 70 -2.59 -6.04 27.03
C VAL A 70 -3.45 -5.43 28.16
N GLY A 71 -4.21 -6.29 28.85
CA GLY A 71 -4.89 -5.93 30.10
C GLY A 71 -6.34 -5.45 29.99
N ILE A 72 -7.03 -5.76 28.89
CA ILE A 72 -8.49 -5.56 28.73
C ILE A 72 -9.23 -6.83 29.22
N PRO A 73 -10.00 -6.76 30.33
CA PRO A 73 -10.67 -7.94 30.89
C PRO A 73 -11.79 -8.45 29.98
N ALA A 74 -12.78 -7.61 29.65
CA ALA A 74 -13.91 -7.96 28.78
C ALA A 74 -13.99 -7.03 27.58
N THR A 75 -14.19 -7.62 26.40
CA THR A 75 -14.12 -6.90 25.11
C THR A 75 -15.49 -6.45 24.58
N LEU A 76 -16.56 -7.05 25.07
CA LEU A 76 -17.94 -6.65 24.82
C LEU A 76 -18.65 -6.51 26.16
N ASN A 77 -19.22 -5.33 26.40
CA ASN A 77 -19.74 -4.93 27.69
C ASN A 77 -21.09 -4.24 27.54
N TYR A 78 -21.80 -4.03 28.65
CA TYR A 78 -22.97 -3.17 28.70
C TYR A 78 -23.06 -2.36 29.99
N ILE A 79 -23.86 -1.29 29.92
CA ILE A 79 -24.37 -0.52 31.07
C ILE A 79 -25.89 -0.41 30.96
N SER A 80 -26.55 -0.11 32.08
CA SER A 80 -27.97 0.27 32.08
C SER A 80 -28.16 1.60 31.34
N LYS A 81 -29.22 1.71 30.55
CA LYS A 81 -29.67 2.99 29.97
C LYS A 81 -30.27 3.93 31.02
N ASN A 82 -30.86 3.36 32.07
CA ASN A 82 -31.44 4.09 33.20
C ASN A 82 -30.36 4.32 34.26
N LEU A 83 -29.51 5.32 34.04
CA LEU A 83 -28.47 5.76 34.98
C LEU A 83 -28.58 7.28 35.21
N PRO A 84 -28.04 7.79 36.33
CA PRO A 84 -27.85 9.23 36.51
C PRO A 84 -26.96 9.79 35.38
N LEU A 85 -27.34 10.95 34.85
CA LEU A 85 -26.53 11.69 33.89
C LEU A 85 -25.14 11.99 34.46
N GLU A 86 -24.16 12.13 33.57
CA GLU A 86 -22.75 12.41 33.89
C GLU A 86 -22.06 11.38 34.81
N SER A 87 -22.67 10.22 35.06
CA SER A 87 -22.12 9.17 35.93
C SER A 87 -21.01 8.34 35.27
N SER A 88 -20.19 7.67 36.10
CA SER A 88 -19.12 6.75 35.71
C SER A 88 -19.47 5.31 36.14
N PRO A 89 -20.44 4.64 35.48
CA PRO A 89 -20.88 3.30 35.87
C PRO A 89 -19.83 2.23 35.54
N GLN A 90 -19.81 1.13 36.30
CA GLN A 90 -18.98 -0.03 35.97
C GLN A 90 -19.54 -0.78 34.75
N LEU A 91 -18.63 -1.22 33.87
CA LEU A 91 -18.93 -2.06 32.72
C LEU A 91 -19.24 -3.50 33.15
N ASN A 92 -20.37 -4.04 32.69
CA ASN A 92 -20.73 -5.44 32.88
C ASN A 92 -20.36 -6.24 31.63
N ALA A 93 -19.60 -7.33 31.78
CA ALA A 93 -19.21 -8.18 30.67
C ALA A 93 -20.43 -8.86 30.04
N TYR A 94 -20.51 -8.87 28.70
CA TYR A 94 -21.63 -9.43 27.95
C TYR A 94 -21.22 -10.65 27.11
N PRO A 95 -22.04 -11.72 27.04
CA PRO A 95 -23.24 -11.97 27.85
C PRO A 95 -22.90 -12.44 29.29
N SER A 96 -21.71 -13.02 29.51
CA SER A 96 -21.16 -13.30 30.85
C SER A 96 -19.63 -13.19 30.83
N TRP A 97 -19.01 -13.18 32.01
CA TRP A 97 -17.54 -13.19 32.17
C TRP A 97 -16.86 -14.41 31.54
N ASP A 98 -17.55 -15.53 31.39
CA ASP A 98 -17.01 -16.76 30.81
C ASP A 98 -16.65 -16.59 29.32
N TRP A 99 -17.36 -15.70 28.60
CA TRP A 99 -17.09 -15.38 27.20
C TRP A 99 -15.81 -14.57 26.98
N HIS A 100 -15.17 -14.09 28.05
CA HIS A 100 -14.02 -13.20 28.02
C HIS A 100 -12.74 -13.85 28.57
N SER A 101 -12.62 -15.18 28.46
CA SER A 101 -11.43 -15.96 28.90
C SER A 101 -10.10 -15.41 28.39
N ALA A 102 -10.09 -14.82 27.18
CA ALA A 102 -8.91 -14.18 26.59
C ALA A 102 -8.39 -12.97 27.38
N GLY A 103 -9.22 -12.35 28.25
CA GLY A 103 -8.79 -11.32 29.22
C GLY A 103 -8.03 -11.88 30.44
N LYS A 104 -7.94 -13.21 30.55
CA LYS A 104 -7.01 -13.95 31.44
C LYS A 104 -5.87 -14.61 30.64
N GLY A 105 -5.80 -14.39 29.33
CA GLY A 105 -4.84 -15.05 28.43
C GLY A 105 -5.25 -16.46 27.97
N ASP A 106 -6.46 -16.94 28.31
CA ASP A 106 -6.98 -18.22 27.80
C ASP A 106 -7.66 -18.03 26.43
N LEU A 107 -6.96 -18.43 25.37
CA LEU A 107 -7.30 -18.16 23.98
C LEU A 107 -8.19 -19.25 23.37
N ASN A 108 -9.48 -19.22 23.69
CA ASN A 108 -10.49 -20.09 23.10
C ASN A 108 -11.20 -19.39 21.91
N CYS A 109 -10.96 -19.87 20.69
CA CYS A 109 -11.55 -19.27 19.48
C CYS A 109 -13.07 -19.43 19.34
N SER A 110 -13.71 -20.27 20.15
CA SER A 110 -15.18 -20.34 20.28
C SER A 110 -15.77 -19.23 21.16
N LEU A 111 -14.94 -18.38 21.79
CA LEU A 111 -15.33 -17.28 22.68
C LEU A 111 -14.81 -15.92 22.15
N LEU A 112 -15.03 -14.81 22.85
CA LEU A 112 -14.76 -13.45 22.36
C LEU A 112 -13.28 -13.02 22.55
N ILE A 113 -12.61 -12.73 21.45
CA ILE A 113 -11.18 -12.37 21.41
C ILE A 113 -10.96 -10.86 21.34
N SER A 114 -11.58 -10.14 20.41
CA SER A 114 -11.39 -8.68 20.27
C SER A 114 -12.52 -8.04 19.46
N VAL A 115 -13.49 -7.45 20.17
CA VAL A 115 -14.71 -6.87 19.58
C VAL A 115 -14.52 -5.37 19.36
N TYR A 116 -14.58 -4.94 18.10
CA TYR A 116 -14.45 -3.52 17.72
C TYR A 116 -15.80 -2.81 17.58
N ARG A 117 -16.83 -3.53 17.14
CA ARG A 117 -18.18 -3.02 16.88
C ARG A 117 -19.27 -4.05 17.12
N THR A 118 -20.47 -3.51 17.36
CA THR A 118 -21.73 -4.26 17.38
C THR A 118 -22.84 -3.47 16.68
N LYS A 119 -23.87 -4.15 16.21
CA LYS A 119 -25.11 -3.56 15.67
C LYS A 119 -26.32 -4.38 16.12
N LEU A 120 -27.43 -3.73 16.46
CA LEU A 120 -28.71 -4.39 16.70
C LEU A 120 -29.49 -4.51 15.39
N ASP A 121 -30.11 -5.67 15.16
CA ASP A 121 -31.09 -5.83 14.09
C ASP A 121 -32.53 -5.52 14.54
N ARG A 122 -33.45 -5.50 13.56
CA ARG A 122 -34.89 -5.33 13.78
C ARG A 122 -35.53 -6.45 14.64
N CYS A 123 -34.89 -7.62 14.72
CA CYS A 123 -35.29 -8.73 15.59
C CYS A 123 -34.77 -8.61 17.03
N ASN A 124 -34.09 -7.51 17.39
CA ASN A 124 -33.46 -7.30 18.71
C ASN A 124 -32.35 -8.31 19.02
N ARG A 125 -31.56 -8.68 18.00
CA ARG A 125 -30.35 -9.50 18.14
C ARG A 125 -29.11 -8.62 17.93
N LEU A 126 -28.10 -8.82 18.76
CA LEU A 126 -26.84 -8.10 18.73
C LEU A 126 -25.84 -8.85 17.84
N TRP A 127 -25.54 -8.28 16.69
CA TRP A 127 -24.50 -8.71 15.77
C TRP A 127 -23.16 -8.14 16.24
N VAL A 128 -22.17 -9.01 16.39
CA VAL A 128 -20.85 -8.73 16.97
C VAL A 128 -19.78 -9.09 15.96
N ILE A 129 -18.88 -8.16 15.62
CA ILE A 129 -17.67 -8.46 14.87
C ILE A 129 -16.50 -8.65 15.83
N ASP A 130 -15.96 -9.88 15.86
CA ASP A 130 -14.74 -10.23 16.59
C ASP A 130 -13.60 -10.40 15.58
N SER A 131 -12.55 -9.58 15.71
CA SER A 131 -11.43 -9.58 14.79
C SER A 131 -10.48 -10.77 14.97
N GLY A 132 -10.52 -11.47 16.11
CA GLY A 132 -9.56 -12.53 16.42
C GLY A 132 -8.12 -12.05 16.66
N VAL A 133 -7.88 -10.72 16.72
CA VAL A 133 -6.55 -10.10 16.89
C VAL A 133 -6.38 -9.52 18.29
N MET A 134 -5.32 -9.96 18.98
CA MET A 134 -4.83 -9.40 20.23
C MET A 134 -3.75 -8.33 19.95
N THR A 135 -3.59 -7.40 20.89
CA THR A 135 -2.47 -6.43 20.91
C THR A 135 -2.26 -5.72 19.58
N SER A 136 -3.37 -5.31 18.96
CA SER A 136 -3.42 -4.84 17.55
C SER A 136 -2.55 -3.63 17.24
N ILE A 137 -2.18 -2.84 18.25
CA ILE A 137 -1.32 -1.64 18.11
C ILE A 137 0.12 -1.94 18.55
N ASP A 138 0.35 -2.93 19.41
CA ASP A 138 1.69 -3.22 19.95
C ASP A 138 2.48 -4.18 19.04
N ASP A 139 1.94 -5.39 18.78
CA ASP A 139 2.63 -6.45 18.02
C ASP A 139 1.76 -7.16 16.96
N PHE A 140 0.47 -6.78 16.85
CA PHE A 140 -0.52 -7.33 15.91
C PHE A 140 -0.53 -8.86 15.90
N ARG A 141 -1.24 -9.48 16.85
CA ARG A 141 -1.30 -10.95 17.00
C ARG A 141 -2.66 -11.53 16.63
N PRO A 142 -2.87 -11.97 15.38
CA PRO A 142 -3.95 -12.88 15.04
C PRO A 142 -3.82 -14.18 15.84
N VAL A 143 -4.75 -14.43 16.76
CA VAL A 143 -4.81 -15.66 17.57
C VAL A 143 -5.94 -16.57 17.15
N CYS A 144 -6.98 -16.01 16.52
CA CYS A 144 -8.13 -16.74 15.98
C CYS A 144 -8.52 -16.18 14.61
N GLN A 145 -9.27 -16.95 13.82
CA GLN A 145 -9.91 -16.39 12.63
C GLN A 145 -11.01 -15.39 13.06
N PRO A 146 -11.17 -14.26 12.33
CA PRO A 146 -12.27 -13.34 12.57
C PRO A 146 -13.63 -14.04 12.45
N LYS A 147 -14.61 -13.56 13.21
CA LYS A 147 -15.95 -14.16 13.24
C LYS A 147 -17.06 -13.15 13.54
N ILE A 148 -18.23 -13.39 12.97
CA ILE A 148 -19.50 -12.80 13.39
C ILE A 148 -20.10 -13.70 14.49
N MET A 149 -20.60 -13.08 15.55
CA MET A 149 -21.45 -13.73 16.54
C MET A 149 -22.75 -12.94 16.70
N VAL A 150 -23.88 -13.65 16.78
CA VAL A 150 -25.21 -13.04 16.92
C VAL A 150 -25.82 -13.53 18.22
N PHE A 151 -26.15 -12.61 19.11
CA PHE A 151 -26.76 -12.90 20.41
C PHE A 151 -28.21 -12.39 20.44
N ASP A 152 -29.15 -13.21 20.91
CA ASP A 152 -30.48 -12.74 21.25
C ASP A 152 -30.41 -11.93 22.56
N VAL A 153 -30.76 -10.64 22.52
CA VAL A 153 -30.57 -9.71 23.66
C VAL A 153 -31.61 -9.91 24.78
N LYS A 154 -32.65 -10.72 24.54
CA LYS A 154 -33.68 -11.04 25.54
C LYS A 154 -33.29 -12.21 26.42
N THR A 155 -32.53 -13.17 25.89
CA THR A 155 -32.07 -14.39 26.54
C THR A 155 -30.56 -14.41 26.80
N ASP A 156 -29.84 -13.42 26.25
CA ASP A 156 -28.38 -13.29 26.25
C ASP A 156 -27.65 -14.56 25.73
N GLN A 157 -28.31 -15.30 24.84
CA GLN A 157 -27.79 -16.53 24.21
C GLN A 157 -27.24 -16.28 22.82
N LEU A 158 -26.15 -16.97 22.46
CA LEU A 158 -25.65 -17.05 21.09
C LEU A 158 -26.66 -17.82 20.22
N VAL A 159 -27.15 -17.20 19.15
CA VAL A 159 -28.10 -17.81 18.20
C VAL A 159 -27.49 -18.11 16.84
N ARG A 160 -26.38 -17.45 16.46
CA ARG A 160 -25.64 -17.73 15.21
C ARG A 160 -24.18 -17.36 15.36
N GLN A 161 -23.29 -18.15 14.75
CA GLN A 161 -21.87 -17.83 14.60
C GLN A 161 -21.45 -18.10 13.16
N TYR A 162 -20.66 -17.20 12.58
CA TYR A 162 -20.01 -17.37 11.29
C TYR A 162 -18.52 -17.05 11.40
N THR A 163 -17.66 -17.98 11.00
CA THR A 163 -16.20 -17.76 10.98
C THR A 163 -15.78 -17.50 9.54
N PHE A 164 -15.06 -16.40 9.30
CA PHE A 164 -14.69 -16.02 7.93
C PHE A 164 -13.71 -17.01 7.31
N PRO A 165 -13.98 -17.52 6.09
CA PRO A 165 -13.09 -18.44 5.41
C PRO A 165 -11.88 -17.67 4.82
N ARG A 166 -10.75 -18.35 4.61
CA ARG A 166 -9.45 -17.71 4.33
C ARG A 166 -9.45 -16.87 3.05
N GLU A 167 -10.22 -17.26 2.05
CA GLU A 167 -10.40 -16.58 0.76
C GLU A 167 -10.98 -15.16 0.90
N SER A 168 -11.77 -14.88 1.94
CA SER A 168 -12.28 -13.54 2.23
C SER A 168 -11.26 -12.64 2.95
N LEU A 169 -10.19 -13.23 3.48
CA LEU A 169 -9.24 -12.60 4.40
C LEU A 169 -7.90 -12.29 3.71
N ARG A 170 -7.05 -11.55 4.43
CA ARG A 170 -5.64 -11.29 4.14
C ARG A 170 -4.81 -11.62 5.39
N PRO A 171 -3.49 -11.89 5.28
CA PRO A 171 -2.66 -12.25 6.44
C PRO A 171 -2.64 -11.18 7.55
N ASN A 172 -2.90 -9.92 7.18
CA ASN A 172 -3.00 -8.75 8.04
C ASN A 172 -4.43 -8.20 8.17
N THR A 173 -5.47 -9.03 8.01
CA THR A 173 -6.86 -8.58 8.19
C THR A 173 -7.14 -8.15 9.63
N LEU A 174 -7.84 -7.02 9.78
CA LEU A 174 -8.43 -6.56 11.03
C LEU A 174 -9.83 -6.02 10.72
N LEU A 175 -10.86 -6.79 11.12
CA LEU A 175 -12.26 -6.43 10.90
C LEU A 175 -12.73 -5.50 12.02
N THR A 176 -13.01 -4.24 11.69
CA THR A 176 -13.16 -3.13 12.65
C THR A 176 -14.56 -2.55 12.72
N ASN A 177 -15.35 -2.63 11.65
CA ASN A 177 -16.69 -2.05 11.58
C ASN A 177 -17.64 -2.97 10.81
N LEU A 178 -18.93 -2.90 11.12
CA LEU A 178 -20.00 -3.62 10.42
C LEU A 178 -21.25 -2.75 10.25
N ILE A 179 -21.90 -2.91 9.12
CA ILE A 179 -23.22 -2.35 8.81
C ILE A 179 -24.14 -3.50 8.40
N LEU A 180 -25.39 -3.44 8.87
CA LEU A 180 -26.46 -4.35 8.47
C LEU A 180 -27.28 -3.72 7.33
N ASP A 181 -27.64 -4.52 6.33
CA ASP A 181 -28.53 -4.16 5.22
C ASP A 181 -29.64 -5.20 5.10
N ASP A 182 -30.80 -4.85 5.65
CA ASP A 182 -32.01 -5.65 5.67
C ASP A 182 -33.06 -5.20 4.64
N THR A 183 -32.66 -4.36 3.67
CA THR A 183 -33.57 -3.75 2.68
C THR A 183 -34.27 -4.76 1.77
N SER A 184 -33.59 -5.87 1.48
CA SER A 184 -34.11 -7.00 0.70
C SER A 184 -34.41 -8.24 1.56
N ALA A 185 -34.10 -8.20 2.87
CA ALA A 185 -34.23 -9.34 3.76
C ALA A 185 -35.71 -9.60 4.13
N THR A 186 -36.12 -10.86 4.09
CA THR A 186 -37.48 -11.31 4.47
C THR A 186 -37.56 -11.73 5.94
N THR A 187 -36.43 -12.13 6.52
CA THR A 187 -36.25 -12.51 7.93
C THR A 187 -35.22 -11.57 8.57
N CYS A 188 -34.57 -11.97 9.66
CA CYS A 188 -33.35 -11.30 10.12
C CYS A 188 -32.09 -12.12 9.81
N ASP A 189 -32.22 -13.33 9.24
CA ASP A 189 -31.10 -14.21 8.93
C ASP A 189 -30.59 -14.07 7.50
N ASP A 190 -31.40 -13.55 6.58
CA ASP A 190 -31.14 -13.35 5.16
C ASP A 190 -30.73 -11.90 4.80
N MET A 191 -30.11 -11.19 5.74
CA MET A 191 -29.58 -9.83 5.53
C MET A 191 -28.14 -9.85 4.98
N PHE A 192 -27.76 -8.76 4.30
CA PHE A 192 -26.38 -8.50 3.93
C PHE A 192 -25.64 -7.73 5.02
N LEU A 193 -24.36 -8.06 5.22
CA LEU A 193 -23.46 -7.30 6.08
C LEU A 193 -22.30 -6.72 5.26
N TYR A 194 -21.96 -5.46 5.51
CA TYR A 194 -20.76 -4.81 4.96
C TYR A 194 -19.77 -4.52 6.08
N ILE A 195 -18.56 -5.06 5.96
CA ILE A 195 -17.57 -5.11 7.05
C ILE A 195 -16.25 -4.53 6.56
N SER A 196 -15.70 -3.56 7.29
CA SER A 196 -14.41 -2.96 6.92
C SER A 196 -13.24 -3.78 7.43
N ASP A 197 -12.34 -4.15 6.53
CA ASP A 197 -10.99 -4.62 6.85
C ASP A 197 -10.04 -3.43 6.73
N THR A 198 -9.51 -2.99 7.87
CA THR A 198 -8.78 -1.71 7.96
C THR A 198 -7.30 -1.85 7.68
N THR A 199 -6.65 -2.87 8.24
CA THR A 199 -5.20 -3.09 8.08
C THR A 199 -4.86 -3.93 6.86
N GLY A 200 -5.79 -4.75 6.37
CA GLY A 200 -5.83 -5.17 4.98
C GLY A 200 -6.93 -4.38 4.28
N PRO A 201 -6.67 -3.24 3.64
CA PRO A 201 -7.73 -2.36 3.13
C PRO A 201 -8.74 -3.09 2.21
N GLY A 202 -10.02 -3.08 2.57
CA GLY A 202 -11.09 -3.71 1.77
C GLY A 202 -12.43 -3.78 2.49
N ILE A 203 -13.49 -4.13 1.76
CA ILE A 203 -14.81 -4.40 2.33
C ILE A 203 -15.13 -5.88 2.15
N ILE A 204 -15.43 -6.57 3.24
CA ILE A 204 -15.99 -7.92 3.20
C ILE A 204 -17.52 -7.80 3.19
N VAL A 205 -18.14 -8.50 2.25
CA VAL A 205 -19.59 -8.67 2.18
C VAL A 205 -19.90 -10.05 2.75
N PHE A 206 -20.92 -10.15 3.61
CA PHE A 206 -21.47 -11.41 4.07
C PHE A 206 -22.95 -11.50 3.69
N ASP A 207 -23.31 -12.58 3.00
CA ASP A 207 -24.67 -12.95 2.61
C ASP A 207 -25.25 -13.92 3.65
N GLY A 208 -26.13 -13.40 4.51
CA GLY A 208 -26.79 -14.19 5.54
C GLY A 208 -27.74 -15.27 4.97
N ALA A 209 -28.24 -15.12 3.75
CA ALA A 209 -29.15 -16.10 3.15
C ALA A 209 -28.42 -17.41 2.74
N THR A 210 -27.13 -17.32 2.45
CA THR A 210 -26.34 -18.47 1.96
C THR A 210 -25.09 -18.80 2.79
N ASP A 211 -24.84 -18.09 3.89
CA ASP A 211 -23.63 -18.21 4.73
C ASP A 211 -22.33 -18.11 3.91
N ARG A 212 -22.31 -17.21 2.91
CA ARG A 212 -21.13 -16.92 2.09
C ARG A 212 -20.60 -15.53 2.39
N SER A 213 -19.29 -15.38 2.34
CA SER A 213 -18.64 -14.08 2.32
C SER A 213 -17.68 -13.96 1.16
N TRP A 214 -17.45 -12.72 0.72
CA TRP A 214 -16.45 -12.40 -0.28
C TRP A 214 -15.85 -11.02 -0.01
N ARG A 215 -14.70 -10.78 -0.61
CA ARG A 215 -13.95 -9.54 -0.45
C ARG A 215 -14.09 -8.66 -1.70
N ILE A 216 -14.38 -7.39 -1.46
CA ILE A 216 -14.34 -6.32 -2.45
C ILE A 216 -13.14 -5.41 -2.15
N LEU A 217 -12.47 -4.96 -3.20
CA LEU A 217 -11.31 -4.06 -3.15
C LEU A 217 -11.49 -2.90 -4.12
N HIS A 218 -11.04 -1.71 -3.74
CA HIS A 218 -10.90 -0.55 -4.61
C HIS A 218 -9.78 0.35 -4.09
N ALA A 219 -9.09 1.08 -4.96
CA ALA A 219 -7.96 1.95 -4.60
C ALA A 219 -8.30 2.94 -3.47
N SER A 220 -9.52 3.50 -3.47
CA SER A 220 -9.98 4.46 -2.44
C SER A 220 -10.22 3.86 -1.05
N MET A 221 -10.05 2.55 -0.86
CA MET A 221 -10.12 1.91 0.47
C MET A 221 -8.78 1.99 1.22
N TYR A 222 -7.68 2.30 0.52
CA TYR A 222 -6.35 2.43 1.11
C TYR A 222 -6.16 3.77 1.86
N PRO A 223 -5.30 3.80 2.89
CA PRO A 223 -4.86 5.04 3.54
C PRO A 223 -4.08 5.94 2.56
N HIS A 224 -4.19 7.26 2.72
CA HIS A 224 -3.47 8.24 1.89
C HIS A 224 -2.25 8.81 2.66
N PRO A 225 -1.01 8.72 2.12
CA PRO A 225 0.21 9.10 2.85
C PRO A 225 0.17 10.50 3.47
N ASP A 226 -0.24 11.51 2.69
CA ASP A 226 -0.34 12.91 3.15
C ASP A 226 -1.34 13.16 4.29
N PHE A 227 -2.23 12.20 4.58
CA PHE A 227 -3.22 12.26 5.65
C PHE A 227 -2.92 11.28 6.80
N SER A 228 -1.70 10.70 6.83
CA SER A 228 -1.21 9.82 7.90
C SER A 228 -1.15 10.48 9.28
N THR A 229 -0.91 11.79 9.33
CA THR A 229 -0.79 12.57 10.57
C THR A 229 -2.12 13.23 10.93
N TYR A 230 -2.64 12.91 12.12
CA TYR A 230 -3.85 13.51 12.67
C TYR A 230 -3.49 14.64 13.64
N ARG A 231 -4.37 15.64 13.74
CA ARG A 231 -4.24 16.77 14.68
C ARG A 231 -5.52 16.88 15.50
N ILE A 232 -5.40 16.85 16.82
CA ILE A 232 -6.53 16.98 17.76
C ILE A 232 -6.09 17.93 18.87
N GLY A 233 -6.56 19.18 18.81
CA GLY A 233 -6.03 20.26 19.64
C GLY A 233 -4.53 20.46 19.43
N SER A 234 -3.74 20.39 20.51
CA SER A 234 -2.27 20.45 20.47
C SER A 234 -1.59 19.11 20.13
N ASP A 235 -2.33 18.01 20.11
CA ASP A 235 -1.78 16.68 19.92
C ASP A 235 -1.71 16.29 18.44
N MET A 236 -0.59 15.67 18.05
CA MET A 236 -0.43 15.01 16.76
C MET A 236 0.01 13.56 16.96
N PHE A 237 -0.49 12.65 16.13
CA PHE A 237 -0.07 11.25 16.07
C PHE A 237 -0.19 10.74 14.63
N GLU A 238 0.46 9.62 14.32
CA GLU A 238 0.43 9.00 13.00
C GLU A 238 -0.18 7.59 13.09
N LEU A 239 -1.12 7.29 12.19
CA LEU A 239 -1.80 5.98 12.12
C LEU A 239 -2.29 5.74 10.69
N PHE A 240 -1.89 4.61 10.12
CA PHE A 240 -1.99 4.37 8.68
C PHE A 240 -3.06 3.35 8.28
N ASP A 241 -4.26 3.59 8.81
CA ASP A 241 -5.42 2.72 8.69
C ASP A 241 -6.26 3.02 7.43
N GLY A 242 -6.62 1.95 6.71
CA GLY A 242 -7.50 2.00 5.54
C GLY A 242 -8.97 2.19 5.90
N VAL A 243 -9.86 1.68 5.04
CA VAL A 243 -11.33 1.77 5.20
C VAL A 243 -11.76 1.35 6.61
N ILE A 244 -12.57 2.21 7.25
CA ILE A 244 -13.03 2.00 8.63
C ILE A 244 -14.38 2.67 8.91
N GLY A 245 -14.57 3.91 8.46
CA GLY A 245 -15.85 4.59 8.57
C GLY A 245 -16.80 4.02 7.52
N LEU A 246 -17.95 3.49 7.97
CA LEU A 246 -19.02 2.97 7.12
C LEU A 246 -20.35 3.57 7.55
N ALA A 247 -21.22 3.91 6.59
CA ALA A 247 -22.62 4.24 6.84
C ALA A 247 -23.47 3.88 5.62
N PHE A 248 -24.75 3.58 5.81
CA PHE A 248 -25.61 3.06 4.75
C PHE A 248 -26.90 3.86 4.62
N SER A 249 -27.24 4.20 3.38
CA SER A 249 -28.57 4.70 3.02
C SER A 249 -29.40 3.55 2.48
N ALA A 250 -30.39 3.12 3.27
CA ALA A 250 -31.41 2.17 2.84
C ALA A 250 -32.29 2.75 1.71
N ARG A 251 -32.54 4.06 1.70
CA ARG A 251 -33.36 4.73 0.66
C ARG A 251 -32.67 4.74 -0.71
N LEU A 252 -31.34 4.85 -0.75
CA LEU A 252 -30.55 4.92 -1.98
C LEU A 252 -29.84 3.60 -2.33
N GLY A 253 -29.96 2.54 -1.51
CA GLY A 253 -29.20 1.30 -1.68
C GLY A 253 -27.69 1.57 -1.81
N THR A 254 -27.15 2.44 -0.95
CA THR A 254 -25.81 3.00 -1.12
C THR A 254 -25.01 2.93 0.18
N LEU A 255 -23.83 2.30 0.12
CA LEU A 255 -22.86 2.29 1.20
C LEU A 255 -21.89 3.47 1.03
N TYR A 256 -21.86 4.35 2.01
CA TYR A 256 -20.85 5.39 2.18
C TYR A 256 -19.69 4.86 3.01
N TYR A 257 -18.46 5.20 2.61
CA TYR A 257 -17.27 4.77 3.34
C TYR A 257 -16.10 5.75 3.25
N GLN A 258 -15.19 5.65 4.22
CA GLN A 258 -13.91 6.36 4.21
C GLN A 258 -12.79 5.55 4.89
N PRO A 259 -11.56 5.60 4.36
CA PRO A 259 -10.33 5.36 5.11
C PRO A 259 -10.17 6.27 6.34
N LEU A 260 -9.36 5.85 7.32
CA LEU A 260 -9.01 6.73 8.44
C LEU A 260 -8.11 7.88 7.96
N ALA A 261 -7.03 7.53 7.25
CA ALA A 261 -6.08 8.48 6.68
C ALA A 261 -6.62 9.12 5.37
N THR A 262 -7.75 9.84 5.44
CA THR A 262 -8.20 10.70 4.32
C THR A 262 -9.21 11.79 4.73
N ASP A 263 -9.18 12.93 4.02
CA ASP A 263 -10.26 13.94 4.02
C ASP A 263 -11.49 13.48 3.22
N ARG A 264 -11.34 12.53 2.29
CA ARG A 264 -12.37 12.16 1.30
C ARG A 264 -13.49 11.30 1.88
N LEU A 265 -14.64 11.31 1.19
CA LEU A 265 -15.76 10.42 1.45
C LEU A 265 -16.20 9.77 0.13
N PHE A 266 -16.40 8.46 0.14
CA PHE A 266 -16.76 7.68 -1.05
C PHE A 266 -18.13 7.02 -0.88
N SER A 267 -18.73 6.64 -2.00
CA SER A 267 -19.95 5.83 -2.04
C SER A 267 -19.84 4.71 -3.08
N VAL A 268 -20.57 3.63 -2.85
CA VAL A 268 -20.74 2.52 -3.78
C VAL A 268 -22.17 1.96 -3.65
N PRO A 269 -22.87 1.65 -4.77
CA PRO A 269 -24.17 0.98 -4.72
C PRO A 269 -24.04 -0.41 -4.10
N THR A 270 -24.95 -0.77 -3.19
CA THR A 270 -24.92 -2.09 -2.54
C THR A 270 -25.17 -3.23 -3.52
N THR A 271 -25.93 -3.01 -4.60
CA THR A 271 -26.10 -3.98 -5.69
C THR A 271 -24.78 -4.42 -6.33
N ALA A 272 -23.79 -3.52 -6.42
CA ALA A 272 -22.46 -3.86 -6.93
C ALA A 272 -21.62 -4.65 -5.91
N LEU A 273 -21.80 -4.41 -4.61
CA LEU A 273 -21.18 -5.21 -3.55
C LEU A 273 -21.80 -6.62 -3.46
N GLN A 274 -23.12 -6.69 -3.58
CA GLN A 274 -23.93 -7.92 -3.49
C GLN A 274 -23.72 -8.87 -4.67
N ALA A 275 -23.25 -8.39 -5.82
CA ALA A 275 -23.02 -9.19 -7.02
C ALA A 275 -21.85 -10.19 -6.90
N GLY A 276 -20.95 -10.00 -5.93
CA GLY A 276 -19.70 -10.74 -5.79
C GLY A 276 -18.47 -9.89 -6.11
N PRO A 277 -17.24 -10.46 -6.03
CA PRO A 277 -16.05 -9.80 -6.54
C PRO A 277 -16.19 -9.48 -8.04
N PRO A 278 -15.75 -8.29 -8.50
CA PRO A 278 -15.76 -7.96 -9.92
C PRO A 278 -14.89 -8.96 -10.72
N ALA A 279 -15.26 -9.22 -11.97
CA ALA A 279 -14.45 -10.08 -12.82
C ALA A 279 -13.08 -9.43 -13.12
N PHE A 280 -12.11 -10.22 -13.54
CA PHE A 280 -10.78 -9.69 -13.91
C PHE A 280 -10.90 -8.67 -15.04
N GLY A 281 -10.46 -7.43 -14.80
CA GLY A 281 -10.60 -6.29 -15.71
C GLY A 281 -11.85 -5.43 -15.51
N GLU A 282 -12.81 -5.85 -14.68
CA GLU A 282 -13.97 -5.02 -14.29
C GLU A 282 -13.64 -4.11 -13.10
N GLN A 283 -14.25 -2.92 -13.06
CA GLN A 283 -14.07 -1.95 -11.98
C GLN A 283 -15.34 -1.80 -11.13
N LEU A 284 -15.15 -1.62 -9.82
CA LEU A 284 -16.24 -1.31 -8.89
C LEU A 284 -16.74 0.13 -9.13
N PRO A 285 -18.06 0.39 -9.21
CA PRO A 285 -18.61 1.72 -9.48
C PRO A 285 -18.56 2.63 -8.25
N VAL A 286 -17.35 2.98 -7.82
CA VAL A 286 -17.09 3.88 -6.68
C VAL A 286 -17.20 5.34 -7.12
N THR A 287 -17.90 6.14 -6.34
CA THR A 287 -18.03 7.59 -6.55
C THR A 287 -17.36 8.35 -5.40
N LEU A 288 -16.59 9.40 -5.72
CA LEU A 288 -16.13 10.38 -4.73
C LEU A 288 -17.31 11.32 -4.40
N VAL A 289 -17.83 11.24 -3.19
CA VAL A 289 -18.89 12.16 -2.70
C VAL A 289 -18.31 13.56 -2.50
N GLY A 290 -17.05 13.64 -2.08
CA GLY A 290 -16.30 14.90 -1.95
C GLY A 290 -15.26 14.86 -0.83
N LYS A 291 -15.09 16.00 -0.13
CA LYS A 291 -14.09 16.18 0.93
C LYS A 291 -14.71 16.77 2.20
N LYS A 292 -14.19 16.31 3.35
CA LYS A 292 -14.42 16.86 4.70
C LYS A 292 -13.36 17.93 5.01
N SER A 293 -13.52 18.65 6.12
CA SER A 293 -12.53 19.62 6.63
C SER A 293 -11.23 18.97 7.09
N SER A 294 -11.32 17.80 7.72
CA SER A 294 -10.18 16.97 8.12
C SER A 294 -10.55 15.48 8.16
N GLN A 295 -9.59 14.61 8.52
CA GLN A 295 -9.83 13.18 8.72
C GLN A 295 -10.87 12.92 9.81
N GLY A 296 -11.48 11.74 9.80
CA GLY A 296 -12.43 11.32 10.82
C GLY A 296 -12.68 9.81 10.79
N LEU A 297 -13.32 9.28 11.84
CA LEU A 297 -13.62 7.86 11.97
C LEU A 297 -15.12 7.58 11.82
N ALA A 298 -15.93 8.14 12.71
CA ALA A 298 -17.36 7.85 12.75
C ALA A 298 -18.12 8.40 11.53
N LEU A 299 -18.98 7.55 10.96
CA LEU A 299 -19.98 7.90 9.96
C LEU A 299 -21.35 7.34 10.40
N ALA A 300 -22.42 8.09 10.13
CA ALA A 300 -23.80 7.60 10.16
C ALA A 300 -24.63 8.30 9.06
N VAL A 301 -25.84 7.80 8.80
CA VAL A 301 -26.83 8.45 7.93
C VAL A 301 -28.07 8.73 8.76
N ASP A 302 -28.62 9.93 8.65
CA ASP A 302 -29.99 10.24 9.08
C ASP A 302 -30.96 9.83 7.96
N PRO A 303 -31.75 8.75 8.14
CA PRO A 303 -32.59 8.18 7.07
C PRO A 303 -33.75 9.08 6.65
N ARG A 304 -34.04 10.16 7.40
CA ARG A 304 -35.11 11.12 7.04
C ARG A 304 -34.78 11.90 5.79
N GLU A 305 -33.50 12.23 5.59
CA GLU A 305 -33.01 13.09 4.49
C GLU A 305 -31.88 12.47 3.66
N ASP A 306 -31.32 11.32 4.07
CA ASP A 306 -29.99 10.82 3.67
C ASP A 306 -28.84 11.79 3.99
N THR A 307 -29.00 12.57 5.05
CA THR A 307 -27.95 13.47 5.53
C THR A 307 -26.88 12.64 6.25
N ILE A 308 -25.64 12.68 5.78
CA ILE A 308 -24.50 11.97 6.36
C ILE A 308 -24.01 12.73 7.58
N LEU A 309 -23.85 12.04 8.71
CA LEU A 309 -23.30 12.56 9.96
C LEU A 309 -21.85 12.08 10.10
N PHE A 310 -20.94 12.98 10.45
CA PHE A 310 -19.52 12.67 10.60
C PHE A 310 -18.88 13.56 11.67
N ALA A 311 -17.69 13.16 12.15
CA ALA A 311 -16.91 13.93 13.10
C ALA A 311 -15.47 14.13 12.60
N PRO A 312 -15.12 15.34 12.14
CA PRO A 312 -13.77 15.64 11.69
C PRO A 312 -12.87 15.99 12.88
N PHE A 313 -11.69 15.36 12.94
CA PHE A 313 -10.82 15.35 14.13
C PHE A 313 -10.14 16.69 14.43
N THR A 314 -9.77 17.47 13.41
CA THR A 314 -9.10 18.77 13.62
C THR A 314 -10.06 19.80 14.21
N GLU A 315 -11.31 19.81 13.75
CA GLU A 315 -12.34 20.74 14.21
C GLU A 315 -13.01 20.31 15.53
N MET A 316 -12.84 19.05 15.96
CA MET A 316 -13.40 18.51 17.22
C MET A 316 -14.91 18.79 17.36
N ALA A 317 -15.65 18.40 16.32
CA ALA A 317 -17.06 18.75 16.10
C ALA A 317 -17.88 17.54 15.61
N ILE A 318 -19.20 17.64 15.69
CA ILE A 318 -20.12 16.83 14.88
C ILE A 318 -20.61 17.71 13.72
N ALA A 319 -20.48 17.20 12.51
CA ALA A 319 -20.93 17.84 11.28
C ALA A 319 -21.92 16.95 10.52
N SER A 320 -22.71 17.59 9.66
CA SER A 320 -23.63 16.92 8.75
C SER A 320 -23.45 17.40 7.32
N TRP A 321 -23.59 16.49 6.37
CA TRP A 321 -23.45 16.74 4.93
C TRP A 321 -24.64 16.14 4.18
N GLN A 322 -25.35 16.96 3.43
CA GLN A 322 -26.40 16.51 2.51
C GLN A 322 -25.77 16.28 1.12
N PRO A 323 -25.61 15.03 0.64
CA PRO A 323 -24.88 14.75 -0.60
C PRO A 323 -25.54 15.37 -1.85
N GLN A 324 -26.86 15.49 -1.86
CA GLN A 324 -27.60 15.98 -3.04
C GLN A 324 -27.42 17.49 -3.28
N THR A 325 -27.33 18.28 -2.22
CA THR A 325 -27.11 19.74 -2.28
C THR A 325 -25.65 20.13 -2.09
N ASN A 326 -24.80 19.15 -1.76
CA ASN A 326 -23.41 19.32 -1.30
C ASN A 326 -23.25 20.32 -0.13
N GLN A 327 -24.29 20.50 0.69
CA GLN A 327 -24.24 21.40 1.85
C GLN A 327 -23.67 20.69 3.06
N GLN A 328 -22.67 21.31 3.70
CA GLN A 328 -22.10 20.88 4.97
C GLN A 328 -22.41 21.93 6.06
N ARG A 329 -22.70 21.46 7.28
CA ARG A 329 -22.89 22.32 8.47
C ARG A 329 -22.33 21.62 9.71
N ILE A 330 -21.82 22.41 10.67
CA ILE A 330 -21.54 21.93 12.01
C ILE A 330 -22.87 21.81 12.76
N LEU A 331 -23.12 20.66 13.39
CA LEU A 331 -24.28 20.43 14.26
C LEU A 331 -23.96 20.74 15.72
N ALA A 332 -22.79 20.29 16.19
CA ALA A 332 -22.34 20.51 17.56
C ALA A 332 -20.82 20.76 17.57
N TYR A 333 -20.38 21.69 18.41
CA TYR A 333 -18.97 22.04 18.59
C TYR A 333 -18.68 22.10 20.09
N THR A 334 -17.86 21.18 20.58
CA THR A 334 -17.49 21.09 22.00
C THR A 334 -16.12 20.45 22.12
N PRO A 335 -15.03 21.20 21.85
CA PRO A 335 -13.69 20.63 21.63
C PRO A 335 -13.09 19.90 22.85
N GLU A 336 -13.59 20.15 24.06
CA GLU A 336 -13.21 19.38 25.25
C GLU A 336 -13.84 17.98 25.29
N LYS A 337 -15.10 17.86 24.84
CA LYS A 337 -15.88 16.61 24.83
C LYS A 337 -15.63 15.80 23.53
N LEU A 338 -15.49 16.45 22.38
CA LEU A 338 -15.49 15.85 21.02
C LEU A 338 -14.09 15.68 20.40
N GLN A 339 -13.11 15.15 21.15
CA GLN A 339 -11.72 15.03 20.69
C GLN A 339 -11.52 13.93 19.63
N PHE A 340 -11.72 12.66 20.00
CA PHE A 340 -11.67 11.53 19.08
C PHE A 340 -13.03 10.83 19.09
N VAL A 341 -13.95 11.30 18.24
CA VAL A 341 -15.28 10.70 18.09
C VAL A 341 -15.14 9.37 17.36
N ALA A 342 -15.29 8.28 18.11
CA ALA A 342 -15.11 6.94 17.60
C ALA A 342 -16.39 6.36 17.00
N GLU A 343 -17.58 6.70 17.52
CA GLU A 343 -18.86 6.24 16.96
C GLU A 343 -19.92 7.35 16.99
N ILE A 344 -20.75 7.38 15.94
CA ILE A 344 -22.00 8.14 15.86
C ILE A 344 -23.11 7.13 15.55
N ARG A 345 -24.21 7.15 16.29
CA ARG A 345 -25.40 6.32 16.04
C ARG A 345 -26.63 7.19 15.94
N TRP A 346 -27.32 7.11 14.80
CA TRP A 346 -28.72 7.51 14.73
C TRP A 346 -29.57 6.39 15.36
N ALA A 347 -30.26 6.69 16.45
CA ALA A 347 -31.01 5.71 17.23
C ALA A 347 -32.51 5.83 16.94
N GLU A 348 -33.01 4.96 16.05
CA GLU A 348 -34.45 4.90 15.71
C GLU A 348 -35.33 4.75 16.96
N ARG A 349 -34.92 3.87 17.87
CA ARG A 349 -35.62 3.54 19.12
C ARG A 349 -35.67 4.69 20.12
N ASP A 350 -34.84 5.71 19.93
CA ASP A 350 -34.82 6.96 20.69
C ASP A 350 -35.29 8.14 19.83
N ASN A 351 -36.34 7.92 19.03
CA ASN A 351 -37.00 8.95 18.23
C ASN A 351 -36.06 9.65 17.21
N GLY A 352 -35.02 8.94 16.76
CA GLY A 352 -34.01 9.48 15.83
C GLY A 352 -32.98 10.42 16.48
N ASN A 353 -32.79 10.32 17.80
CA ASN A 353 -31.69 11.01 18.50
C ASN A 353 -30.32 10.50 18.03
N ILE A 354 -29.32 11.39 18.07
CA ILE A 354 -27.94 11.09 17.72
C ILE A 354 -27.15 10.80 18.99
N TRP A 355 -26.70 9.56 19.14
CA TRP A 355 -25.76 9.15 20.19
C TRP A 355 -24.32 9.24 19.66
N VAL A 356 -23.41 9.73 20.51
CA VAL A 356 -22.01 9.95 20.15
C VAL A 356 -21.12 9.34 21.22
N MET A 357 -20.12 8.56 20.83
CA MET A 357 -19.03 8.16 21.73
C MET A 357 -17.74 8.85 21.31
N SER A 358 -17.16 9.61 22.23
CA SER A 358 -15.90 10.32 22.08
C SER A 358 -14.88 9.85 23.10
N THR A 359 -13.62 9.75 22.68
CA THR A 359 -12.48 9.35 23.51
C THR A 359 -11.34 10.36 23.37
N LYS A 360 -10.21 10.09 24.04
CA LYS A 360 -8.96 10.84 23.90
C LYS A 360 -7.85 9.95 23.34
N PHE A 361 -8.18 9.18 22.28
CA PHE A 361 -7.31 8.17 21.67
C PHE A 361 -5.89 8.68 21.35
N GLN A 362 -5.76 9.94 20.93
CA GLN A 362 -4.47 10.57 20.64
C GLN A 362 -3.52 10.63 21.86
N LYS A 363 -4.07 10.60 23.08
CA LYS A 363 -3.29 10.55 24.34
C LYS A 363 -2.90 9.13 24.73
N PHE A 364 -3.71 8.14 24.37
CA PHE A 364 -3.39 6.72 24.53
C PHE A 364 -2.30 6.27 23.55
N PHE A 365 -2.26 6.86 22.35
CA PHE A 365 -1.28 6.54 21.30
C PHE A 365 0.11 7.17 21.53
N LYS A 366 0.22 8.27 22.29
CA LYS A 366 1.47 9.03 22.46
C LYS A 366 2.41 8.48 23.54
N GLN A 367 3.61 8.10 23.12
CA GLN A 367 4.85 8.56 23.78
C GLN A 367 5.45 9.71 22.92
N GLU A 368 6.25 10.59 23.54
CA GLU A 368 6.63 11.93 23.03
C GLU A 368 7.48 11.90 21.72
N GLU A 369 7.65 12.98 20.92
CA GLU A 369 7.68 14.43 21.19
C GLU A 369 7.33 15.27 19.92
N MET A 370 7.22 16.61 20.01
CA MET A 370 6.79 17.51 18.90
C MET A 370 7.78 18.65 18.55
N ARG A 371 7.84 19.07 17.26
CA ARG A 371 7.96 20.52 16.91
C ARG A 371 7.51 20.87 15.47
N GLN A 372 7.15 22.15 15.27
CA GLN A 372 6.49 22.75 14.09
C GLN A 372 7.47 23.39 13.08
N PHE A 373 7.06 23.57 11.81
CA PHE A 373 7.52 24.65 10.91
C PHE A 373 6.44 25.10 9.90
N TYR A 374 6.67 26.23 9.22
CA TYR A 374 5.67 27.06 8.50
C TYR A 374 5.61 26.83 6.96
N PHE A 375 4.52 27.30 6.30
CA PHE A 375 4.29 27.22 4.85
C PHE A 375 4.19 28.59 4.13
N SER A 376 4.73 28.69 2.90
CA SER A 376 4.43 29.70 1.83
C SER A 376 5.30 29.43 0.56
N VAL A 377 5.04 29.91 -0.68
CA VAL A 377 3.81 30.10 -1.51
C VAL A 377 4.22 30.68 -2.91
N ILE A 378 3.35 30.60 -3.96
CA ILE A 378 3.46 31.18 -5.34
C ILE A 378 4.44 30.45 -6.31
N LEU A 379 4.06 29.89 -7.48
CA LEU A 379 3.39 30.34 -8.75
C LEU A 379 4.36 30.94 -9.82
N PHE A 380 4.55 30.29 -11.00
CA PHE A 380 3.78 30.53 -12.26
C PHE A 380 4.43 29.95 -13.56
N LEU A 381 3.56 29.42 -14.45
CA LEU A 381 3.56 29.45 -15.94
C LEU A 381 4.53 28.60 -16.80
N LEU A 382 3.98 28.20 -17.95
CA LEU A 382 4.53 27.34 -19.01
C LEU A 382 4.73 28.12 -20.32
N ALA A 383 5.64 27.67 -21.17
CA ALA A 383 5.60 27.88 -22.61
C ALA A 383 6.07 26.60 -23.32
N ILE A 384 5.33 26.18 -24.35
CA ILE A 384 5.62 24.97 -25.13
C ILE A 384 6.25 25.38 -26.46
N ALA A 385 7.27 24.65 -26.91
CA ALA A 385 7.69 24.59 -28.30
C ALA A 385 7.88 23.12 -28.70
N ASP A 386 7.18 22.70 -29.74
CA ASP A 386 7.23 21.34 -30.27
C ASP A 386 8.36 21.22 -31.33
N SER A 387 9.02 20.08 -31.41
CA SER A 387 10.03 19.82 -32.45
C SER A 387 10.17 18.33 -32.75
N GLN A 388 10.32 18.02 -34.04
CA GLN A 388 10.08 16.69 -34.59
C GLN A 388 11.12 15.64 -34.16
N THR A 389 10.62 14.42 -33.96
CA THR A 389 11.40 13.27 -33.49
C THR A 389 12.36 12.72 -34.53
N GLN A 390 13.64 12.69 -34.18
CA GLN A 390 14.62 11.73 -34.70
C GLN A 390 14.66 10.53 -33.74
N GLU A 391 14.73 9.29 -34.25
CA GLU A 391 14.73 8.09 -33.40
C GLU A 391 15.95 8.03 -32.46
N LYS A 392 15.74 8.30 -31.17
CA LYS A 392 16.81 8.29 -30.14
C LYS A 392 17.01 6.94 -29.44
N LEU A 393 16.02 6.06 -29.44
CA LEU A 393 16.09 4.71 -28.86
C LEU A 393 16.01 3.65 -29.95
N LYS A 394 17.05 2.82 -30.07
CA LYS A 394 17.11 1.74 -31.05
C LYS A 394 16.51 0.46 -30.47
N ASN A 395 15.61 -0.18 -31.21
CA ASN A 395 15.14 -1.53 -30.88
C ASN A 395 16.30 -2.54 -31.04
N ILE A 396 16.58 -3.30 -29.98
CA ILE A 396 17.64 -4.32 -29.91
C ILE A 396 17.03 -5.71 -30.08
N TYR A 397 15.98 -6.01 -29.32
CA TYR A 397 15.22 -7.25 -29.39
C TYR A 397 13.73 -6.98 -29.22
N SER A 398 12.89 -7.80 -29.84
CA SER A 398 11.44 -7.70 -29.74
C SER A 398 10.79 -9.07 -29.88
N TRP A 399 9.69 -9.27 -29.15
CA TRP A 399 8.94 -10.53 -29.13
C TRP A 399 7.45 -10.28 -29.29
N LYS A 400 6.78 -11.17 -30.01
CA LYS A 400 5.32 -11.29 -29.95
C LYS A 400 4.88 -12.15 -28.77
N ALA A 401 5.57 -13.28 -28.60
CA ALA A 401 5.50 -14.17 -27.46
C ALA A 401 6.93 -14.64 -27.13
N LEU A 402 7.18 -15.05 -25.88
CA LEU A 402 8.47 -15.60 -25.51
C LEU A 402 8.62 -17.06 -25.97
N GLU A 403 9.81 -17.35 -26.50
CA GLU A 403 10.23 -18.68 -26.92
C GLU A 403 11.57 -19.06 -26.26
N PHE A 404 11.71 -20.35 -25.97
CA PHE A 404 12.76 -20.85 -25.09
C PHE A 404 13.62 -21.90 -25.79
N ALA A 405 14.93 -21.84 -25.54
CA ALA A 405 15.93 -22.78 -26.07
C ALA A 405 15.87 -24.13 -25.31
N PHE A 406 14.78 -24.88 -25.53
CA PHE A 406 14.62 -26.23 -24.99
C PHE A 406 15.73 -27.17 -25.51
N PRO A 407 16.19 -28.16 -24.72
CA PRO A 407 17.29 -29.05 -25.13
C PRO A 407 17.02 -29.86 -26.40
N ASN A 408 15.74 -30.05 -26.75
CA ASN A 408 15.25 -30.67 -27.99
C ASN A 408 13.71 -30.52 -28.07
N GLU A 409 13.14 -30.79 -29.24
CA GLU A 409 11.69 -30.67 -29.47
C GLU A 409 10.87 -31.64 -28.60
N PHE A 410 11.39 -32.82 -28.26
CA PHE A 410 10.70 -33.75 -27.35
C PHE A 410 10.55 -33.15 -25.94
N ALA A 411 11.59 -32.48 -25.42
CA ALA A 411 11.52 -31.77 -24.13
C ALA A 411 10.50 -30.62 -24.16
N LYS A 412 10.43 -29.87 -25.27
CA LYS A 412 9.42 -28.81 -25.48
C LYS A 412 8.00 -29.38 -25.49
N LEU A 413 7.76 -30.43 -26.29
CA LEU A 413 6.45 -31.10 -26.37
C LEU A 413 6.05 -31.76 -25.04
N ALA A 414 7.01 -32.31 -24.29
CA ALA A 414 6.77 -32.85 -22.95
C ALA A 414 6.37 -31.74 -21.96
N ALA A 415 7.04 -30.58 -21.99
CA ALA A 415 6.71 -29.42 -21.16
C ALA A 415 5.32 -28.83 -21.50
N ILE A 416 4.95 -28.79 -22.77
CA ILE A 416 3.61 -28.40 -23.21
C ILE A 416 2.57 -29.41 -22.71
N LYS A 417 2.82 -30.71 -22.88
CA LYS A 417 1.91 -31.79 -22.44
C LYS A 417 1.72 -31.84 -20.92
N SER A 418 2.73 -31.44 -20.14
CA SER A 418 2.65 -31.39 -18.67
C SER A 418 2.05 -30.08 -18.13
N GLY A 419 1.84 -29.07 -18.98
CA GLY A 419 1.47 -27.71 -18.56
C GLY A 419 2.61 -26.89 -17.94
N SER A 420 3.84 -27.42 -17.85
CA SER A 420 4.99 -26.65 -17.34
C SER A 420 5.51 -25.59 -18.32
N TYR A 421 5.07 -25.65 -19.58
CA TYR A 421 5.19 -24.56 -20.55
C TYR A 421 3.86 -24.36 -21.26
N ILE A 422 3.28 -23.17 -21.17
CA ILE A 422 2.12 -22.76 -21.95
C ILE A 422 2.57 -21.64 -22.90
N PRO A 423 2.58 -21.84 -24.22
CA PRO A 423 3.00 -20.81 -25.16
C PRO A 423 2.19 -19.51 -25.00
N GLY A 424 2.86 -18.36 -25.02
CA GLY A 424 2.25 -17.03 -24.94
C GLY A 424 2.03 -16.46 -23.52
N VAL A 425 2.05 -17.28 -22.45
CA VAL A 425 1.72 -16.78 -21.09
C VAL A 425 2.89 -16.12 -20.35
N SER A 426 4.12 -16.31 -20.81
CA SER A 426 5.32 -15.84 -20.11
C SER A 426 5.49 -14.33 -20.26
N LEU A 427 5.36 -13.60 -19.16
CA LEU A 427 5.49 -12.15 -19.07
C LEU A 427 6.89 -11.77 -18.57
N PRO A 428 7.82 -11.32 -19.43
CA PRO A 428 9.10 -10.79 -18.99
C PRO A 428 8.91 -9.40 -18.36
N ILE A 429 9.69 -9.05 -17.33
CA ILE A 429 9.58 -7.72 -16.71
C ILE A 429 10.90 -6.94 -16.60
N ASP A 430 12.07 -7.60 -16.61
CA ASP A 430 13.36 -6.94 -16.41
C ASP A 430 14.43 -7.36 -17.40
N VAL A 431 15.40 -6.48 -17.60
CA VAL A 431 16.62 -6.70 -18.37
C VAL A 431 17.84 -6.24 -17.57
N ASP A 432 18.97 -6.90 -17.80
CA ASP A 432 20.30 -6.34 -17.53
C ASP A 432 21.33 -6.89 -18.53
N VAL A 433 22.47 -6.22 -18.69
CA VAL A 433 23.46 -6.52 -19.73
C VAL A 433 24.86 -6.60 -19.16
N TYR A 434 25.53 -7.72 -19.39
CA TYR A 434 26.95 -7.88 -19.10
C TYR A 434 27.77 -7.91 -20.39
N ASN A 435 28.73 -6.99 -20.50
CA ASN A 435 29.64 -6.91 -21.64
C ASN A 435 30.96 -7.59 -21.29
N THR A 436 31.29 -8.69 -21.96
CA THR A 436 32.59 -9.34 -21.79
C THR A 436 33.69 -8.59 -22.55
N ASP A 437 34.95 -8.89 -22.24
CA ASP A 437 36.09 -8.34 -22.96
C ASP A 437 36.18 -8.82 -24.42
N LEU A 438 37.00 -8.10 -25.20
CA LEU A 438 37.11 -8.20 -26.65
C LEU A 438 37.65 -9.56 -27.11
N HIS A 439 36.86 -10.29 -27.90
CA HIS A 439 37.36 -11.40 -28.70
C HIS A 439 37.73 -10.93 -30.11
N PHE A 440 38.96 -11.27 -30.52
CA PHE A 440 39.42 -11.10 -31.89
C PHE A 440 39.13 -12.35 -32.70
N PHE A 441 38.35 -12.23 -33.77
CA PHE A 441 38.09 -13.31 -34.71
C PHE A 441 38.76 -13.02 -36.05
N TYR A 442 39.64 -13.91 -36.49
CA TYR A 442 40.27 -13.83 -37.79
C TYR A 442 39.35 -14.43 -38.86
N ASN A 443 38.78 -13.58 -39.71
CA ASN A 443 37.85 -14.03 -40.75
C ASN A 443 38.64 -14.50 -41.98
N THR A 444 38.74 -15.82 -42.15
CA THR A 444 39.48 -16.46 -43.25
C THR A 444 38.94 -16.16 -44.65
N LYS A 445 37.68 -15.70 -44.79
CA LYS A 445 37.12 -15.26 -46.08
C LYS A 445 37.43 -13.81 -46.43
N LEU A 446 37.64 -12.94 -45.43
CA LEU A 446 37.90 -11.50 -45.61
C LEU A 446 39.35 -11.11 -45.31
N ASN A 447 40.18 -12.06 -44.88
CA ASN A 447 41.59 -11.89 -44.52
C ASN A 447 41.84 -10.71 -43.56
N SER A 448 40.94 -10.54 -42.59
CA SER A 448 40.93 -9.42 -41.66
C SER A 448 40.48 -9.84 -40.26
N LEU A 449 41.00 -9.13 -39.27
CA LEU A 449 40.63 -9.27 -37.86
C LEU A 449 39.34 -8.48 -37.61
N PHE A 450 38.28 -9.20 -37.26
CA PHE A 450 37.05 -8.59 -36.77
C PHE A 450 37.05 -8.54 -35.23
N GLN A 451 36.47 -7.47 -34.72
CA GLN A 451 36.39 -7.17 -33.30
C GLN A 451 34.90 -7.14 -32.92
N GLU A 452 34.44 -8.15 -32.20
CA GLU A 452 33.05 -8.26 -31.73
C GLU A 452 33.05 -8.23 -30.19
N ARG A 453 32.18 -7.40 -29.60
CA ARG A 453 31.86 -7.50 -28.16
C ARG A 453 30.81 -8.58 -27.99
N GLN A 454 31.03 -9.51 -27.07
CA GLN A 454 30.00 -10.45 -26.66
C GLN A 454 29.25 -9.84 -25.46
N SER A 455 28.00 -9.45 -25.69
CA SER A 455 27.09 -8.94 -24.67
C SER A 455 26.11 -10.05 -24.30
N THR A 456 26.05 -10.39 -23.01
CA THR A 456 25.01 -11.27 -22.46
C THR A 456 23.87 -10.40 -21.96
N VAL A 457 22.70 -10.52 -22.59
CA VAL A 457 21.48 -9.80 -22.21
C VAL A 457 20.59 -10.74 -21.42
N PHE A 458 20.47 -10.49 -20.13
CA PHE A 458 19.65 -11.28 -19.20
C PHE A 458 18.20 -10.79 -19.17
N VAL A 459 17.25 -11.68 -18.90
CA VAL A 459 15.81 -11.39 -18.84
C VAL A 459 15.18 -12.06 -17.61
N ALA A 460 14.40 -11.30 -16.83
CA ALA A 460 13.58 -11.82 -15.73
C ALA A 460 12.17 -12.13 -16.22
N ILE A 461 11.66 -13.32 -15.88
CA ILE A 461 10.34 -13.81 -16.29
C ILE A 461 9.67 -14.40 -15.04
N PRO A 462 8.89 -13.62 -14.28
CA PRO A 462 8.35 -14.10 -13.01
C PRO A 462 7.26 -15.15 -13.23
N ARG A 463 7.15 -16.11 -12.32
CA ARG A 463 6.12 -17.16 -12.32
C ARG A 463 4.82 -16.68 -11.68
N ILE A 464 4.26 -15.59 -12.24
CA ILE A 464 2.98 -14.99 -11.82
C ILE A 464 1.80 -15.93 -12.13
N GLN A 465 1.97 -16.85 -13.08
CA GLN A 465 1.02 -17.89 -13.43
C GLN A 465 1.75 -19.18 -13.86
N ASP A 466 0.98 -20.27 -13.97
CA ASP A 466 1.47 -21.55 -14.49
C ASP A 466 1.93 -21.44 -15.96
N GLY A 467 2.77 -22.39 -16.38
CA GLY A 467 3.26 -22.45 -17.77
C GLY A 467 4.51 -21.63 -18.07
N VAL A 468 5.22 -21.11 -17.06
CA VAL A 468 6.48 -20.36 -17.20
C VAL A 468 7.70 -21.28 -16.93
N PRO A 469 8.40 -21.78 -17.97
CA PRO A 469 9.35 -22.88 -17.83
C PRO A 469 10.68 -22.47 -17.17
N LEU A 470 11.15 -21.26 -17.40
CA LEU A 470 12.35 -20.68 -16.76
C LEU A 470 12.01 -19.26 -16.27
N THR A 471 12.67 -18.84 -15.20
CA THR A 471 12.40 -17.53 -14.58
C THR A 471 13.56 -16.54 -14.68
N LEU A 472 14.78 -17.05 -14.88
CA LEU A 472 15.94 -16.26 -15.25
C LEU A 472 16.63 -16.88 -16.48
N GLY A 473 16.83 -16.07 -17.51
CA GLY A 473 17.49 -16.50 -18.74
C GLY A 473 18.31 -15.40 -19.39
N TYR A 474 18.89 -15.72 -20.55
CA TYR A 474 19.57 -14.78 -21.43
C TYR A 474 19.13 -14.96 -22.88
N VAL A 475 19.15 -13.87 -23.64
CA VAL A 475 18.80 -13.86 -25.07
C VAL A 475 19.93 -14.49 -25.87
N THR A 476 19.59 -15.44 -26.74
CA THR A 476 20.54 -16.12 -27.63
C THR A 476 20.66 -15.42 -28.99
N LYS A 477 21.61 -15.87 -29.83
CA LYS A 477 21.68 -15.47 -31.25
C LYS A 477 20.72 -16.27 -32.16
N GLU A 478 20.02 -17.25 -31.61
CA GLU A 478 19.07 -18.09 -32.36
C GLU A 478 17.67 -17.45 -32.34
N VAL A 479 16.94 -17.59 -33.44
CA VAL A 479 15.58 -17.09 -33.61
C VAL A 479 14.64 -18.24 -33.98
N SER A 480 13.39 -18.14 -33.57
CA SER A 480 12.34 -19.10 -33.94
C SER A 480 11.90 -18.95 -35.40
N VAL A 481 11.00 -19.84 -35.83
CA VAL A 481 10.35 -19.77 -37.15
C VAL A 481 9.57 -18.45 -37.31
N ASP A 482 8.99 -17.93 -36.24
CA ASP A 482 8.25 -16.66 -36.20
C ASP A 482 9.17 -15.43 -36.01
N GLY A 483 10.49 -15.64 -35.95
CA GLY A 483 11.50 -14.58 -35.81
C GLY A 483 11.72 -14.08 -34.38
N ASN A 484 11.13 -14.72 -33.37
CA ASN A 484 11.34 -14.35 -31.96
C ASN A 484 12.73 -14.83 -31.50
N PRO A 485 13.58 -13.99 -30.87
CA PRO A 485 14.84 -14.45 -30.26
C PRO A 485 14.61 -15.49 -29.16
N LEU A 486 15.34 -16.60 -29.19
CA LEU A 486 15.20 -17.66 -28.19
C LEU A 486 15.90 -17.27 -26.87
N ILE A 487 15.26 -17.57 -25.74
CA ILE A 487 15.81 -17.37 -24.39
C ILE A 487 16.33 -18.70 -23.84
N ALA A 488 17.60 -18.74 -23.45
CA ALA A 488 18.23 -19.86 -22.75
C ALA A 488 18.23 -19.62 -21.22
N PRO A 489 18.11 -20.66 -20.39
CA PRO A 489 18.08 -20.51 -18.93
C PRO A 489 19.46 -20.12 -18.38
N TYR A 490 19.45 -19.33 -17.29
CA TYR A 490 20.66 -19.02 -16.53
C TYR A 490 20.52 -19.47 -15.06
N PRO A 491 21.59 -20.02 -14.44
CA PRO A 491 22.79 -20.56 -15.09
C PRO A 491 22.53 -21.88 -15.84
N SER A 492 21.40 -22.55 -15.59
CA SER A 492 21.02 -23.80 -16.26
C SER A 492 19.52 -24.09 -16.14
N TRP A 493 19.02 -25.04 -16.94
CA TRP A 493 17.68 -25.62 -16.80
C TRP A 493 17.43 -26.18 -15.39
N SER A 494 18.39 -26.90 -14.82
CA SER A 494 18.28 -27.51 -13.49
C SER A 494 18.22 -26.48 -12.35
N TYR A 495 18.85 -25.31 -12.50
CA TYR A 495 18.80 -24.24 -11.50
C TYR A 495 17.48 -23.45 -11.56
N ASN A 496 16.74 -23.57 -12.66
CA ASN A 496 15.38 -23.06 -12.81
C ASN A 496 14.30 -24.10 -12.42
N ASP A 497 14.66 -25.33 -12.04
CA ASP A 497 13.70 -26.35 -11.60
C ASP A 497 13.13 -26.00 -10.21
N VAL A 498 11.80 -26.10 -10.08
CA VAL A 498 11.02 -25.57 -8.94
C VAL A 498 11.01 -26.54 -7.75
N LYS A 499 11.56 -27.76 -7.90
CA LYS A 499 11.48 -28.83 -6.90
C LYS A 499 12.10 -28.53 -5.54
N TYR A 500 13.10 -27.64 -5.47
CA TYR A 500 13.83 -27.35 -4.24
C TYR A 500 14.10 -25.85 -4.09
N CYS A 501 13.87 -25.32 -2.88
CA CYS A 501 14.05 -23.90 -2.55
C CYS A 501 15.52 -23.39 -2.56
N ASP A 502 16.48 -24.21 -3.01
CA ASP A 502 17.87 -23.83 -3.29
C ASP A 502 18.06 -23.27 -4.72
N GLY A 503 17.16 -23.60 -5.65
CA GLY A 503 17.09 -23.02 -7.00
C GLY A 503 16.21 -21.77 -7.08
N LEU A 504 15.98 -21.29 -8.31
CA LEU A 504 15.16 -20.10 -8.58
C LEU A 504 13.67 -20.43 -8.64
N THR A 505 12.90 -19.79 -7.76
CA THR A 505 11.45 -19.96 -7.65
C THR A 505 10.71 -19.02 -8.59
N SER A 506 10.90 -17.70 -8.44
CA SER A 506 10.31 -16.67 -9.30
C SER A 506 11.11 -15.37 -9.21
N VAL A 507 11.88 -15.07 -10.25
CA VAL A 507 12.77 -13.90 -10.33
C VAL A 507 12.00 -12.71 -10.89
N TYR A 508 11.99 -11.62 -10.13
CA TYR A 508 11.33 -10.37 -10.53
C TYR A 508 12.32 -9.38 -11.14
N ARG A 509 13.42 -9.08 -10.45
CA ARG A 509 14.45 -8.13 -10.91
C ARG A 509 15.85 -8.69 -10.73
N MET A 510 16.77 -8.11 -11.50
CA MET A 510 18.19 -8.36 -11.32
C MET A 510 18.99 -7.07 -11.47
N GLN A 511 20.23 -7.09 -10.99
CA GLN A 511 21.19 -6.04 -11.27
C GLN A 511 22.60 -6.61 -11.48
N VAL A 512 23.24 -6.22 -12.58
CA VAL A 512 24.67 -6.40 -12.80
C VAL A 512 25.41 -5.24 -12.13
N ASP A 513 26.31 -5.56 -11.21
CA ASP A 513 27.13 -4.53 -10.55
C ASP A 513 28.45 -4.25 -11.28
N LYS A 514 29.15 -3.20 -10.82
CA LYS A 514 30.45 -2.76 -11.37
C LYS A 514 31.57 -3.80 -11.25
N CYS A 515 31.33 -4.88 -10.53
CA CYS A 515 32.30 -5.92 -10.18
C CYS A 515 32.06 -7.22 -10.95
N GLY A 516 31.17 -7.20 -11.96
CA GLY A 516 30.82 -8.39 -12.71
C GLY A 516 30.03 -9.41 -11.90
N ARG A 517 29.24 -8.96 -10.91
CA ARG A 517 28.32 -9.84 -10.18
C ARG A 517 26.88 -9.60 -10.64
N LEU A 518 26.16 -10.66 -10.95
CA LEU A 518 24.72 -10.63 -11.21
C LEU A 518 23.97 -10.90 -9.90
N TRP A 519 23.25 -9.90 -9.42
CA TRP A 519 22.37 -9.97 -8.27
C TRP A 519 20.96 -10.29 -8.75
N VAL A 520 20.37 -11.35 -8.23
CA VAL A 520 19.08 -11.89 -8.68
C VAL A 520 18.14 -11.93 -7.47
N LEU A 521 17.01 -11.24 -7.58
CA LEU A 521 15.97 -11.21 -6.55
C LEU A 521 14.88 -12.25 -6.89
N ASP A 522 14.81 -13.31 -6.09
CA ASP A 522 13.81 -14.38 -6.18
C ASP A 522 12.80 -14.23 -5.04
N THR A 523 11.52 -14.06 -5.37
CA THR A 523 10.45 -13.83 -4.38
C THR A 523 10.09 -15.08 -3.58
N GLY A 524 10.38 -16.27 -4.11
CA GLY A 524 9.88 -17.52 -3.54
C GLY A 524 8.39 -17.81 -3.78
N ILE A 525 7.72 -16.99 -4.59
CA ILE A 525 6.27 -17.09 -4.88
C ILE A 525 6.03 -17.83 -6.19
N LEU A 526 4.99 -18.67 -6.24
CA LEU A 526 4.48 -19.30 -7.46
C LEU A 526 2.97 -19.00 -7.56
N GLY A 527 2.55 -18.32 -8.62
CA GLY A 527 1.20 -17.75 -8.67
C GLY A 527 1.00 -16.78 -7.51
N GLU A 528 0.03 -17.06 -6.65
CA GLU A 528 -0.24 -16.30 -5.42
C GLU A 528 0.37 -16.95 -4.16
N LYS A 529 1.07 -18.09 -4.28
CA LYS A 529 1.51 -18.91 -3.15
C LYS A 529 2.98 -18.73 -2.82
N GLN A 530 3.27 -18.20 -1.63
CA GLN A 530 4.60 -18.27 -1.02
C GLN A 530 5.02 -19.73 -0.84
N THR A 531 5.97 -20.20 -1.65
CA THR A 531 6.41 -21.61 -1.69
C THR A 531 7.79 -21.77 -1.07
N CYS A 532 8.67 -20.79 -1.27
CA CYS A 532 9.98 -20.68 -0.65
C CYS A 532 10.10 -19.32 0.05
N ARG A 533 11.06 -19.12 0.96
CA ARG A 533 11.38 -17.75 1.43
C ARG A 533 11.93 -16.89 0.27
N PRO A 534 11.76 -15.55 0.32
CA PRO A 534 12.46 -14.65 -0.58
C PRO A 534 13.99 -14.81 -0.46
N LYS A 535 14.70 -14.68 -1.58
CA LYS A 535 16.14 -14.94 -1.71
C LYS A 535 16.82 -13.89 -2.58
N ILE A 536 18.09 -13.63 -2.27
CA ILE A 536 19.04 -13.02 -3.20
C ILE A 536 20.05 -14.09 -3.61
N HIS A 537 20.23 -14.28 -4.91
CA HIS A 537 21.34 -15.07 -5.46
C HIS A 537 22.35 -14.11 -6.10
N VAL A 538 23.63 -14.28 -5.79
CA VAL A 538 24.71 -13.46 -6.37
C VAL A 538 25.63 -14.37 -7.17
N PHE A 539 25.72 -14.17 -8.48
CA PHE A 539 26.58 -14.94 -9.37
C PHE A 539 27.79 -14.14 -9.84
N SER A 540 28.94 -14.79 -9.94
CA SER A 540 30.11 -14.29 -10.68
C SER A 540 29.84 -14.45 -12.17
N LEU A 541 29.89 -13.35 -12.93
CA LEU A 541 29.75 -13.37 -14.40
C LEU A 541 31.07 -13.70 -15.12
N HIS A 542 32.17 -13.83 -14.38
CA HIS A 542 33.46 -14.26 -14.91
C HIS A 542 33.54 -15.77 -15.15
N ASP A 543 32.86 -16.56 -14.32
CA ASP A 543 32.87 -18.03 -14.37
C ASP A 543 31.47 -18.67 -14.20
N ASN A 544 30.42 -17.85 -14.17
CA ASN A 544 29.00 -18.23 -14.03
C ASN A 544 28.67 -19.05 -12.77
N LYS A 545 29.44 -18.89 -11.69
CA LYS A 545 29.22 -19.59 -10.41
C LYS A 545 28.49 -18.73 -9.40
N LEU A 546 27.68 -19.39 -8.57
CA LEU A 546 27.06 -18.77 -7.40
C LEU A 546 28.15 -18.39 -6.39
N ILE A 547 28.23 -17.10 -6.03
CA ILE A 547 29.09 -16.55 -4.97
C ILE A 547 28.40 -16.76 -3.60
N THR A 548 27.13 -16.41 -3.51
CA THR A 548 26.32 -16.60 -2.30
C THR A 548 24.83 -16.63 -2.65
N MET A 549 24.05 -17.24 -1.76
CA MET A 549 22.59 -17.15 -1.74
C MET A 549 22.17 -16.80 -0.31
N TYR A 550 21.39 -15.72 -0.18
CA TYR A 550 20.88 -15.22 1.09
C TYR A 550 19.37 -15.43 1.17
N ARG A 551 18.87 -15.92 2.31
CA ARG A 551 17.44 -16.09 2.61
C ARG A 551 17.03 -15.06 3.64
N PHE A 552 15.99 -14.30 3.35
CA PHE A 552 15.48 -13.31 4.30
C PHE A 552 14.89 -13.99 5.55
N PRO A 553 15.15 -13.46 6.76
CA PRO A 553 14.51 -13.91 8.00
C PRO A 553 12.98 -13.73 7.96
N GLN A 554 12.23 -14.67 8.55
CA GLN A 554 10.77 -14.67 8.52
C GLN A 554 10.13 -13.43 9.18
N ASN A 555 10.80 -12.81 10.16
CA ASN A 555 10.32 -11.59 10.82
C ASN A 555 10.47 -10.32 9.94
N GLN A 556 11.05 -10.42 8.74
CA GLN A 556 11.27 -9.28 7.85
C GLN A 556 10.28 -9.22 6.69
N PHE A 557 9.41 -10.22 6.51
CA PHE A 557 8.39 -10.25 5.46
C PHE A 557 7.12 -10.93 5.95
N LYS A 558 5.98 -10.63 5.32
CA LYS A 558 4.70 -11.31 5.55
C LYS A 558 4.46 -12.33 4.43
N ASP A 559 3.55 -13.27 4.61
CA ASP A 559 3.18 -14.22 3.52
C ASP A 559 2.55 -13.51 2.30
N SER A 560 2.16 -12.23 2.45
CA SER A 560 1.69 -11.35 1.37
C SER A 560 2.79 -10.46 0.77
N SER A 561 4.01 -10.46 1.30
CA SER A 561 5.11 -9.59 0.84
C SER A 561 5.61 -9.99 -0.55
N LEU A 562 5.87 -9.02 -1.41
CA LEU A 562 6.30 -9.22 -2.78
C LEU A 562 7.53 -8.36 -3.07
N PHE A 563 8.69 -9.00 -3.08
CA PHE A 563 9.98 -8.32 -3.27
C PHE A 563 10.23 -8.10 -4.76
N VAL A 564 9.92 -6.90 -5.26
CA VAL A 564 9.99 -6.60 -6.70
C VAL A 564 11.34 -6.04 -7.10
N THR A 565 11.77 -4.91 -6.54
CA THR A 565 12.95 -4.16 -7.01
C THR A 565 14.18 -4.40 -6.15
N ILE A 566 15.36 -4.44 -6.77
CA ILE A 566 16.66 -4.45 -6.11
C ILE A 566 17.55 -3.32 -6.65
N ALA A 567 18.20 -2.57 -5.76
CA ALA A 567 19.21 -1.57 -6.08
C ALA A 567 20.50 -1.87 -5.30
N VAL A 568 21.60 -2.11 -6.03
CA VAL A 568 22.89 -2.56 -5.48
C VAL A 568 23.86 -1.40 -5.34
N ASP A 569 24.25 -1.14 -4.08
CA ASP A 569 25.12 -0.07 -3.64
C ASP A 569 26.53 -0.58 -3.33
N VAL A 570 27.35 -0.71 -4.38
CA VAL A 570 28.78 -0.98 -4.25
C VAL A 570 29.50 0.27 -3.77
N ARG A 571 30.18 0.16 -2.62
CA ARG A 571 30.95 1.23 -1.96
C ARG A 571 32.45 1.13 -2.16
N ASP A 572 32.93 -0.08 -2.34
CA ASP A 572 34.34 -0.39 -2.53
C ASP A 572 34.48 -1.21 -3.82
N THR A 573 35.35 -0.78 -4.73
CA THR A 573 35.70 -1.55 -5.95
C THR A 573 37.12 -2.12 -5.89
N GLU A 574 37.86 -1.87 -4.81
CA GLU A 574 39.26 -2.24 -4.61
C GLU A 574 39.38 -3.51 -3.72
N ASP A 575 38.67 -3.61 -2.58
CA ASP A 575 38.58 -4.86 -1.78
C ASP A 575 37.48 -5.81 -2.29
N LYS A 576 37.60 -6.25 -3.55
CA LYS A 576 36.76 -7.31 -4.15
C LYS A 576 35.24 -7.07 -4.01
N CYS A 577 34.84 -5.81 -3.88
CA CYS A 577 33.46 -5.40 -3.66
C CYS A 577 32.77 -6.05 -2.44
N LYS A 578 33.51 -6.23 -1.34
CA LYS A 578 32.91 -6.69 -0.08
C LYS A 578 31.98 -5.66 0.54
N ASP A 579 32.35 -4.38 0.50
CA ASP A 579 31.48 -3.29 0.97
C ASP A 579 30.41 -3.03 -0.09
N THR A 580 29.31 -3.77 0.02
CA THR A 580 28.16 -3.67 -0.87
C THR A 580 26.88 -3.87 -0.05
N PHE A 581 25.91 -3.00 -0.30
CA PHE A 581 24.57 -3.13 0.23
C PHE A 581 23.60 -3.39 -0.94
N ALA A 582 22.50 -4.06 -0.68
CA ALA A 582 21.37 -4.11 -1.60
C ALA A 582 20.14 -3.57 -0.90
N TYR A 583 19.39 -2.71 -1.59
CA TYR A 583 18.10 -2.18 -1.15
C TYR A 583 17.00 -2.87 -1.95
N ILE A 584 15.99 -3.40 -1.26
CA ILE A 584 14.97 -4.26 -1.86
C ILE A 584 13.58 -3.71 -1.51
N ALA A 585 12.76 -3.50 -2.53
CA ALA A 585 11.41 -2.95 -2.37
C ALA A 585 10.36 -4.07 -2.22
N ASP A 586 9.65 -4.08 -1.10
CA ASP A 586 8.50 -4.94 -0.83
C ASP A 586 7.21 -4.16 -1.15
N VAL A 587 6.67 -4.38 -2.35
CA VAL A 587 5.59 -3.53 -2.91
C VAL A 587 4.25 -3.72 -2.21
N THR A 588 3.98 -4.90 -1.64
CA THR A 588 2.73 -5.25 -0.93
C THR A 588 2.88 -5.22 0.59
N GLY A 589 4.10 -5.40 1.11
CA GLY A 589 4.42 -5.22 2.53
C GLY A 589 4.84 -3.80 2.90
N PHE A 590 4.87 -2.89 1.92
CA PHE A 590 5.14 -1.44 2.03
C PHE A 590 6.41 -1.14 2.81
N ALA A 591 7.51 -1.79 2.42
CA ALA A 591 8.76 -1.78 3.17
C ALA A 591 10.00 -1.75 2.28
N LEU A 592 11.08 -1.20 2.82
CA LEU A 592 12.41 -1.28 2.24
C LEU A 592 13.25 -2.27 3.07
N LEU A 593 13.75 -3.32 2.45
CA LEU A 593 14.70 -4.24 3.07
C LEU A 593 16.12 -3.83 2.68
N VAL A 594 17.03 -3.86 3.64
CA VAL A 594 18.45 -3.57 3.40
C VAL A 594 19.25 -4.84 3.68
N TYR A 595 20.07 -5.27 2.74
CA TYR A 595 20.97 -6.41 2.87
C TYR A 595 22.43 -5.95 2.85
N ASP A 596 23.19 -6.31 3.89
CA ASP A 596 24.62 -6.05 4.09
C ASP A 596 25.40 -7.29 3.64
N PHE A 597 26.05 -7.20 2.47
CA PHE A 597 26.77 -8.33 1.86
C PHE A 597 27.98 -8.76 2.67
N ARG A 598 28.69 -7.81 3.29
CA ARG A 598 29.92 -8.08 4.06
C ARG A 598 29.62 -8.91 5.31
N ASN A 599 28.52 -8.60 5.99
CA ASN A 599 28.14 -9.27 7.23
C ASN A 599 27.03 -10.33 7.07
N SER A 600 26.55 -10.55 5.84
CA SER A 600 25.48 -11.48 5.46
C SER A 600 24.24 -11.40 6.37
N ARG A 601 23.72 -10.18 6.52
CA ARG A 601 22.55 -9.87 7.35
C ARG A 601 21.64 -8.87 6.63
N SER A 602 20.36 -8.86 7.01
CA SER A 602 19.40 -7.86 6.54
C SER A 602 18.56 -7.29 7.67
N TRP A 603 17.90 -6.18 7.41
CA TRP A 603 16.90 -5.57 8.28
C TRP A 603 15.78 -4.94 7.44
N LYS A 604 14.65 -4.68 8.10
CA LYS A 604 13.46 -4.07 7.51
C LYS A 604 13.33 -2.62 7.94
N ILE A 605 12.90 -1.77 7.01
CA ILE A 605 12.55 -0.37 7.24
C ILE A 605 11.11 -0.14 6.77
N THR A 606 10.35 0.62 7.54
CA THR A 606 8.94 0.99 7.28
C THR A 606 8.78 2.50 7.36
N ASN A 607 8.02 3.06 6.40
CA ASN A 607 7.78 4.49 6.29
C ASN A 607 6.45 4.73 5.56
N ASN A 608 5.76 5.84 5.86
CA ASN A 608 4.48 6.17 5.20
C ASN A 608 4.64 6.45 3.70
N LEU A 609 5.80 6.95 3.24
CA LEU A 609 6.08 7.17 1.82
C LEU A 609 6.27 5.87 1.00
N PHE A 610 6.31 4.70 1.66
CA PHE A 610 6.39 3.40 0.98
C PHE A 610 5.03 2.82 0.58
N TYR A 611 3.94 3.49 0.95
CA TYR A 611 2.58 3.08 0.61
C TYR A 611 2.13 3.66 -0.74
N PRO A 612 1.16 3.01 -1.42
CA PRO A 612 0.51 3.57 -2.60
C PRO A 612 -0.26 4.86 -2.25
N TYR A 613 -0.39 5.76 -3.22
CA TYR A 613 -1.22 6.95 -3.14
C TYR A 613 -2.58 6.66 -3.79
N PRO A 614 -3.69 6.56 -3.02
CA PRO A 614 -5.00 6.17 -3.55
C PRO A 614 -5.51 6.92 -4.80
N PRO A 615 -5.25 8.23 -5.00
CA PRO A 615 -5.64 8.94 -6.22
C PRO A 615 -4.93 8.45 -7.50
N TYR A 616 -3.84 7.70 -7.37
CA TYR A 616 -2.99 7.21 -8.46
C TYR A 616 -2.96 5.67 -8.56
N GLY A 617 -3.92 4.99 -7.92
CA GLY A 617 -4.08 3.54 -7.99
C GLY A 617 -4.63 3.02 -9.33
N THR A 618 -5.37 3.87 -10.06
CA THR A 618 -5.86 3.55 -11.41
C THR A 618 -4.85 3.99 -12.46
N PHE A 619 -4.46 3.07 -13.32
CA PHE A 619 -3.58 3.28 -14.45
C PHE A 619 -4.41 3.44 -15.72
N ASN A 620 -4.04 4.40 -16.57
CA ASN A 620 -4.54 4.49 -17.94
C ASN A 620 -3.33 4.52 -18.88
N ILE A 621 -3.25 3.52 -19.75
CA ILE A 621 -2.14 3.31 -20.68
C ILE A 621 -2.75 2.98 -22.03
N LYS A 622 -2.55 3.85 -23.02
CA LYS A 622 -3.06 3.67 -24.40
C LYS A 622 -4.58 3.43 -24.48
N GLY A 623 -5.35 3.87 -23.49
CA GLY A 623 -6.81 3.73 -23.41
C GLY A 623 -7.29 2.51 -22.61
N ASP A 624 -6.43 1.55 -22.30
CA ASP A 624 -6.74 0.47 -21.36
C ASP A 624 -6.60 0.98 -19.92
N THR A 625 -7.51 0.55 -19.03
CA THR A 625 -7.52 0.93 -17.61
C THR A 625 -7.51 -0.28 -16.69
N PHE A 626 -6.69 -0.22 -15.64
CA PHE A 626 -6.64 -1.23 -14.57
C PHE A 626 -6.22 -0.58 -13.25
N ASP A 627 -6.57 -1.22 -12.12
CA ASP A 627 -6.13 -0.79 -10.80
C ASP A 627 -4.96 -1.65 -10.30
N LEU A 628 -3.97 -1.01 -9.67
CA LEU A 628 -2.85 -1.69 -9.01
C LEU A 628 -2.36 -0.81 -7.84
N MET A 629 -2.28 -1.37 -6.63
CA MET A 629 -2.00 -0.62 -5.40
C MET A 629 -0.65 -1.00 -4.78
N ASP A 630 0.34 -1.26 -5.65
CA ASP A 630 1.72 -1.50 -5.25
C ASP A 630 2.34 -0.22 -4.69
N GLY A 631 2.98 -0.35 -3.52
CA GLY A 631 3.75 0.68 -2.85
C GLY A 631 5.15 0.85 -3.46
N ILE A 632 6.14 1.12 -2.60
CA ILE A 632 7.54 1.38 -3.00
C ILE A 632 8.02 0.37 -4.06
N LEU A 633 8.46 0.87 -5.21
CA LEU A 633 8.90 0.06 -6.35
C LEU A 633 10.09 0.69 -7.08
N GLY A 634 10.02 1.99 -7.41
CA GLY A 634 11.15 2.71 -7.99
C GLY A 634 12.29 2.78 -6.97
N LEU A 635 13.52 2.46 -7.40
CA LEU A 635 14.74 2.60 -6.60
C LEU A 635 15.91 3.03 -7.50
N ALA A 636 16.38 4.28 -7.39
CA ALA A 636 17.55 4.77 -8.09
C ALA A 636 18.63 5.31 -7.14
N LEU A 637 19.88 4.84 -7.33
CA LEU A 637 21.04 5.28 -6.54
C LEU A 637 21.78 6.42 -7.21
N GLY A 638 21.86 7.57 -6.54
CA GLY A 638 22.60 8.72 -7.01
C GLY A 638 24.13 8.57 -6.95
N PRO A 639 24.87 9.52 -7.54
CA PRO A 639 26.34 9.54 -7.50
C PRO A 639 26.87 9.66 -6.06
N ILE A 640 28.06 9.11 -5.80
CA ILE A 640 28.72 9.29 -4.49
C ILE A 640 29.21 10.72 -4.36
N ARG A 641 28.86 11.37 -3.25
CA ARG A 641 29.32 12.70 -2.82
C ARG A 641 29.76 12.58 -1.37
N ASN A 642 30.98 13.00 -1.05
CA ASN A 642 31.50 13.00 0.32
C ASN A 642 31.33 11.64 1.06
N ASN A 643 31.58 10.53 0.35
CA ASN A 643 31.40 9.15 0.82
C ASN A 643 29.95 8.71 1.13
N ASP A 644 28.94 9.53 0.81
CA ASP A 644 27.53 9.15 0.87
C ASP A 644 26.85 9.23 -0.51
N ARG A 645 25.62 8.74 -0.62
CA ARG A 645 24.74 8.99 -1.79
C ARG A 645 23.27 9.00 -1.37
N ILE A 646 22.42 9.50 -2.25
CA ILE A 646 20.97 9.47 -2.09
C ILE A 646 20.43 8.19 -2.75
N LEU A 647 19.46 7.56 -2.10
CA LEU A 647 18.52 6.62 -2.72
C LEU A 647 17.24 7.40 -3.02
N TYR A 648 16.94 7.56 -4.30
CA TYR A 648 15.64 8.01 -4.79
C TYR A 648 14.70 6.81 -4.84
N PHE A 649 13.41 7.04 -4.59
CA PHE A 649 12.39 6.00 -4.60
C PHE A 649 10.98 6.57 -4.73
N HIS A 650 10.08 5.77 -5.30
CA HIS A 650 8.65 6.06 -5.33
C HIS A 650 7.80 4.80 -5.25
N SER A 651 6.56 4.97 -4.80
CA SER A 651 5.52 3.94 -4.94
C SER A 651 5.02 3.83 -6.38
N LEU A 652 4.68 2.62 -6.84
CA LEU A 652 4.16 2.40 -8.20
C LEU A 652 2.87 3.18 -8.43
N ALA A 653 1.91 3.04 -7.51
CA ALA A 653 0.70 3.83 -7.47
C ALA A 653 0.96 5.25 -6.93
N SER A 654 1.92 5.98 -7.51
CA SER A 654 2.24 7.36 -7.12
C SER A 654 2.83 8.19 -8.26
N ARG A 655 2.71 9.50 -8.12
CA ARG A 655 3.36 10.54 -8.93
C ARG A 655 4.36 11.38 -8.12
N ILE A 656 4.58 11.02 -6.86
CA ILE A 656 5.50 11.69 -5.95
C ILE A 656 6.80 10.89 -5.91
N GLU A 657 7.90 11.56 -6.23
CA GLU A 657 9.25 11.05 -6.04
C GLU A 657 9.70 11.35 -4.60
N SER A 658 10.48 10.46 -3.99
CA SER A 658 10.99 10.62 -2.62
C SER A 658 12.47 10.25 -2.56
N TRP A 659 13.12 10.62 -1.46
CA TRP A 659 14.54 10.36 -1.28
C TRP A 659 14.96 10.15 0.17
N VAL A 660 16.09 9.45 0.36
CA VAL A 660 16.73 9.21 1.66
C VAL A 660 18.25 9.10 1.52
N HIS A 661 18.98 9.55 2.53
CA HIS A 661 20.41 9.33 2.62
C HIS A 661 20.75 7.86 2.89
N THR A 662 21.58 7.27 2.03
CA THR A 662 22.04 5.88 2.20
C THR A 662 22.91 5.68 3.44
N SER A 663 23.52 6.73 4.00
CA SER A 663 24.18 6.68 5.32
C SER A 663 23.21 6.38 6.47
N VAL A 664 21.95 6.80 6.38
CA VAL A 664 20.91 6.53 7.39
C VAL A 664 20.47 5.07 7.27
N ILE A 665 19.97 4.66 6.10
CA ILE A 665 19.37 3.32 5.92
C ILE A 665 20.37 2.16 6.03
N ARG A 666 21.67 2.42 5.85
CA ARG A 666 22.75 1.43 6.10
C ARG A 666 23.06 1.20 7.59
N ASN A 667 22.50 1.99 8.51
CA ASN A 667 22.74 1.85 9.94
C ASN A 667 21.90 0.70 10.55
N TYR A 668 22.44 -0.52 10.53
CA TYR A 668 21.81 -1.70 11.13
C TYR A 668 21.33 -1.47 12.58
N THR A 669 22.15 -0.84 13.42
CA THR A 669 21.82 -0.61 14.85
C THR A 669 20.65 0.35 15.06
N LEU A 670 20.35 1.21 14.07
CA LEU A 670 19.19 2.11 14.12
C LEU A 670 17.87 1.37 13.84
N PHE A 671 17.89 0.38 12.94
CA PHE A 671 16.67 -0.24 12.40
C PHE A 671 16.40 -1.68 12.86
N ASN A 672 17.40 -2.39 13.41
CA ASN A 672 17.24 -3.80 13.77
C ASN A 672 16.14 -4.05 14.83
N GLU A 673 15.94 -3.12 15.76
CA GLU A 673 14.94 -3.25 16.84
C GLU A 673 13.69 -2.38 16.61
N ASN A 674 13.76 -1.40 15.70
CA ASN A 674 12.65 -0.51 15.34
C ASN A 674 12.71 -0.19 13.83
N SER A 675 11.83 -0.78 13.03
CA SER A 675 11.82 -0.55 11.58
C SER A 675 11.33 0.85 11.19
N GLU A 676 10.69 1.59 12.09
CA GLU A 676 10.18 2.96 11.88
C GLU A 676 11.15 4.04 12.37
N ALA A 677 12.34 3.64 12.82
CA ALA A 677 13.37 4.57 13.28
C ALA A 677 13.71 5.62 12.21
N ALA A 678 13.99 6.86 12.62
CA ALA A 678 14.34 7.95 11.72
C ALA A 678 13.34 8.18 10.56
N ALA A 679 12.03 7.96 10.76
CA ALA A 679 10.99 8.18 9.76
C ALA A 679 11.03 9.57 9.07
N ARG A 680 11.56 10.61 9.74
CA ARG A 680 11.74 11.97 9.19
C ARG A 680 12.98 12.15 8.30
N SER A 681 13.82 11.13 8.13
CA SER A 681 14.93 11.13 7.17
C SER A 681 14.50 10.76 5.75
N PHE A 682 13.26 10.29 5.57
CA PHE A 682 12.64 10.06 4.28
C PHE A 682 11.85 11.32 3.90
N VAL A 683 12.12 11.87 2.71
CA VAL A 683 11.61 13.18 2.29
C VAL A 683 10.94 13.04 0.92
N PRO A 684 9.66 13.39 0.76
CA PRO A 684 9.01 13.47 -0.54
C PRO A 684 9.37 14.80 -1.22
N PHE A 685 9.44 14.80 -2.55
CA PHE A 685 9.50 16.04 -3.31
C PHE A 685 8.15 16.75 -3.34
N SER A 686 8.19 18.08 -3.43
CA SER A 686 7.00 18.94 -3.35
C SER A 686 6.17 18.98 -4.63
N ILE A 687 6.76 18.57 -5.77
CA ILE A 687 6.14 18.63 -7.10
C ILE A 687 6.08 17.23 -7.71
N GLU A 688 4.92 16.87 -8.22
CA GLU A 688 4.66 15.58 -8.87
C GLU A 688 5.21 15.50 -10.32
N ARG A 689 5.38 14.27 -10.80
CA ARG A 689 5.50 13.94 -12.24
C ARG A 689 4.13 13.82 -12.91
N SER A 690 4.08 13.90 -14.24
CA SER A 690 2.82 13.91 -15.02
C SER A 690 2.01 12.61 -14.94
N SER A 691 2.68 11.47 -14.75
CA SER A 691 2.05 10.14 -14.64
C SER A 691 2.86 9.20 -13.74
N GLN A 692 2.27 8.05 -13.41
CA GLN A 692 2.92 7.00 -12.63
C GLN A 692 4.16 6.43 -13.37
N SER A 693 5.11 5.86 -12.61
CA SER A 693 6.35 5.27 -13.13
C SER A 693 6.64 3.92 -12.49
N VAL A 694 7.44 3.10 -13.17
CA VAL A 694 7.79 1.72 -12.76
C VAL A 694 9.28 1.68 -12.41
N ALA A 695 10.14 1.46 -13.41
CA ALA A 695 11.57 1.54 -13.22
C ALA A 695 12.07 2.98 -13.40
N GLU A 696 13.03 3.31 -12.56
CA GLU A 696 13.89 4.47 -12.66
C GLU A 696 15.36 4.04 -12.57
N VAL A 697 16.27 4.86 -13.09
CA VAL A 697 17.71 4.66 -12.97
C VAL A 697 18.44 6.00 -13.09
N MET A 698 19.46 6.22 -12.26
CA MET A 698 20.30 7.42 -12.35
C MET A 698 21.64 7.08 -13.02
N ASP A 699 22.13 7.98 -13.87
CA ASP A 699 23.48 7.88 -14.44
C ASP A 699 24.55 8.34 -13.42
N ARG A 700 25.83 8.40 -13.85
CA ARG A 700 26.91 8.85 -12.94
C ARG A 700 26.94 10.37 -12.74
N ASN A 701 26.26 11.11 -13.60
CA ASN A 701 26.31 12.57 -13.70
C ASN A 701 25.15 13.22 -12.93
N GLY A 702 24.25 12.45 -12.31
CA GLY A 702 23.08 12.96 -11.59
C GLY A 702 21.82 13.09 -12.45
N VAL A 703 21.78 12.45 -13.62
CA VAL A 703 20.56 12.43 -14.46
C VAL A 703 19.75 11.18 -14.14
N LEU A 704 18.56 11.39 -13.58
CA LEU A 704 17.56 10.36 -13.33
C LEU A 704 16.73 10.16 -14.60
N PHE A 705 16.49 8.89 -14.98
CA PHE A 705 15.63 8.48 -16.09
C PHE A 705 14.50 7.61 -15.56
N PHE A 706 13.27 7.83 -16.04
CA PHE A 706 12.08 7.13 -15.56
C PHE A 706 10.99 7.05 -16.64
N GLY A 707 10.11 6.06 -16.53
CA GLY A 707 8.97 5.90 -17.45
C GLY A 707 7.82 6.82 -17.07
N LEU A 708 7.10 7.34 -18.06
CA LEU A 708 5.86 8.11 -17.85
C LEU A 708 4.71 7.36 -18.52
N LEU A 709 3.97 6.57 -17.72
CA LEU A 709 3.07 5.52 -18.23
C LEU A 709 1.89 6.05 -19.05
N SER A 710 1.24 7.12 -18.60
CA SER A 710 0.11 7.71 -19.35
C SER A 710 0.57 8.63 -20.49
N ASP A 711 1.82 9.11 -20.43
CA ASP A 711 2.42 9.93 -21.49
C ASP A 711 3.06 9.09 -22.61
N LEU A 712 3.23 7.78 -22.38
CA LEU A 712 3.86 6.78 -23.27
C LEU A 712 5.28 7.22 -23.66
N ALA A 713 6.07 7.56 -22.64
CA ALA A 713 7.32 8.31 -22.78
C ALA A 713 8.41 7.90 -21.76
N ILE A 714 9.65 8.30 -22.04
CA ILE A 714 10.75 8.33 -21.07
C ILE A 714 11.00 9.80 -20.69
N GLY A 715 10.89 10.08 -19.39
CA GLY A 715 11.28 11.35 -18.79
C GLY A 715 12.70 11.31 -18.23
N CYS A 716 13.29 12.48 -18.03
CA CYS A 716 14.50 12.65 -17.25
C CYS A 716 14.44 13.89 -16.34
N TRP A 717 15.28 13.87 -15.30
CA TRP A 717 15.52 14.99 -14.38
C TRP A 717 17.01 15.06 -14.03
N ASN A 718 17.54 16.27 -13.84
CA ASN A 718 18.95 16.53 -13.59
C ASN A 718 19.13 17.11 -12.18
N SER A 719 19.53 16.25 -11.24
CA SER A 719 19.65 16.57 -9.81
C SER A 719 20.82 17.50 -9.48
N GLU A 720 21.71 17.76 -10.44
CA GLU A 720 22.88 18.64 -10.25
C GLU A 720 22.53 20.10 -10.39
N HIS A 721 21.68 20.41 -11.36
CA HIS A 721 21.30 21.78 -11.69
C HIS A 721 19.90 22.15 -11.18
N PHE A 722 19.04 21.17 -10.90
CA PHE A 722 17.67 21.38 -10.44
C PHE A 722 17.41 20.59 -9.15
N PHE A 723 17.50 21.26 -8.00
CA PHE A 723 17.35 20.61 -6.69
C PHE A 723 15.93 20.08 -6.42
N GLU A 724 14.89 20.75 -6.96
CA GLU A 724 13.52 20.24 -6.93
C GLU A 724 13.30 19.29 -8.12
N TYR A 725 12.81 18.08 -7.82
CA TYR A 725 12.19 17.19 -8.80
C TYR A 725 10.85 17.76 -9.27
N GLY A 726 10.36 17.31 -10.44
CA GLY A 726 8.99 17.54 -10.88
C GLY A 726 8.77 18.79 -11.72
N GLY A 727 7.54 18.94 -12.21
CA GLY A 727 7.08 20.11 -12.97
C GLY A 727 8.00 20.49 -14.14
N ASN A 728 8.38 21.77 -14.22
CA ASN A 728 9.19 22.32 -15.32
C ASN A 728 10.63 21.79 -15.37
N ASN A 729 11.11 21.08 -14.33
CA ASN A 729 12.47 20.51 -14.27
C ASN A 729 12.56 19.11 -14.88
N ILE A 730 11.42 18.49 -15.22
CA ILE A 730 11.36 17.25 -16.01
C ILE A 730 11.40 17.59 -17.50
N GLU A 731 12.16 16.82 -18.27
CA GLU A 731 12.08 16.82 -19.74
C GLU A 731 11.64 15.44 -20.26
N ILE A 732 10.79 15.41 -21.28
CA ILE A 732 10.50 14.19 -22.04
C ILE A 732 11.57 14.05 -23.13
N ILE A 733 12.43 13.03 -23.03
CA ILE A 733 13.51 12.80 -23.99
C ILE A 733 13.11 11.92 -25.17
N VAL A 734 12.12 11.03 -24.97
CA VAL A 734 11.58 10.11 -25.98
C VAL A 734 10.11 9.88 -25.70
N LYS A 735 9.26 9.92 -26.74
CA LYS A 735 7.83 9.61 -26.66
C LYS A 735 7.44 8.75 -27.86
N ASP A 736 6.83 7.61 -27.59
CA ASP A 736 6.44 6.62 -28.61
C ASP A 736 5.29 5.74 -28.07
N PRO A 737 4.05 5.94 -28.54
CA PRO A 737 2.86 5.21 -28.07
C PRO A 737 2.82 3.74 -28.51
N GLU A 738 3.69 3.30 -29.42
CA GLU A 738 3.81 1.91 -29.82
C GLU A 738 4.85 1.17 -28.99
N THR A 739 6.02 1.77 -28.74
CA THR A 739 7.12 1.08 -28.05
C THR A 739 7.19 1.34 -26.54
N LEU A 740 6.74 2.47 -26.02
CA LEU A 740 6.92 2.88 -24.61
C LEU A 740 5.67 2.75 -23.74
N GLN A 741 4.86 1.70 -23.95
CA GLN A 741 3.59 1.51 -23.25
C GLN A 741 3.75 1.30 -21.73
N PHE A 742 4.58 0.33 -21.32
CA PHE A 742 4.94 0.12 -19.92
C PHE A 742 6.45 -0.15 -19.82
N PRO A 743 7.29 0.89 -19.61
CA PRO A 743 8.73 0.75 -19.39
C PRO A 743 9.02 0.09 -18.04
N SER A 744 8.93 -1.24 -18.01
CA SER A 744 9.00 -2.03 -16.78
C SER A 744 10.39 -2.02 -16.17
N GLY A 745 11.46 -2.15 -16.95
CA GLY A 745 12.84 -2.22 -16.46
C GLY A 745 13.74 -1.19 -17.13
N MET A 746 14.65 -0.58 -16.37
CA MET A 746 15.67 0.34 -16.89
C MET A 746 17.03 0.06 -16.26
N LYS A 747 18.11 0.17 -17.04
CA LYS A 747 19.50 0.03 -16.58
C LYS A 747 20.42 1.02 -17.30
N ILE A 748 21.40 1.58 -16.60
CA ILE A 748 22.49 2.36 -17.19
C ILE A 748 23.73 1.49 -17.31
N ILE A 749 24.04 1.08 -18.53
CA ILE A 749 25.20 0.23 -18.83
C ILE A 749 26.38 1.12 -19.19
N SER A 750 27.48 1.00 -18.43
CA SER A 750 28.68 1.82 -18.62
C SER A 750 29.82 1.00 -19.22
N SER A 751 30.32 1.41 -20.38
CA SER A 751 31.50 0.77 -20.99
C SER A 751 32.80 1.16 -20.27
N LYS A 752 33.86 0.34 -20.43
CA LYS A 752 35.22 0.65 -19.92
C LYS A 752 35.80 1.98 -20.45
N LYS A 753 35.23 2.56 -21.52
CA LYS A 753 35.61 3.87 -22.08
C LYS A 753 34.78 5.04 -21.51
N GLY A 754 33.91 4.79 -20.53
CA GLY A 754 33.03 5.81 -19.93
C GLY A 754 31.77 6.14 -20.74
N ILE A 755 31.57 5.57 -21.93
CA ILE A 755 30.30 5.74 -22.67
C ILE A 755 29.18 5.03 -21.89
N GLN A 756 28.04 5.70 -21.70
CA GLN A 756 26.85 5.16 -21.01
C GLN A 756 25.68 4.97 -21.99
N GLU A 757 25.00 3.84 -21.85
CA GLU A 757 23.80 3.48 -22.60
C GLU A 757 22.64 3.30 -21.63
N LEU A 758 21.50 3.93 -21.91
CA LEU A 758 20.23 3.64 -21.25
C LEU A 758 19.59 2.46 -21.97
N TRP A 759 19.40 1.35 -21.25
CA TRP A 759 18.68 0.17 -21.70
C TRP A 759 17.31 0.13 -21.04
N VAL A 760 16.26 -0.09 -21.83
CA VAL A 760 14.86 -0.08 -21.40
C VAL A 760 14.16 -1.36 -21.85
N PHE A 761 13.51 -2.05 -20.91
CA PHE A 761 12.60 -3.16 -21.19
C PHE A 761 11.15 -2.66 -21.15
N THR A 762 10.41 -2.79 -22.26
CA THR A 762 9.01 -2.37 -22.33
C THR A 762 8.08 -3.54 -22.64
N ILE A 763 6.88 -3.48 -22.06
CA ILE A 763 5.82 -4.48 -22.22
C ILE A 763 4.45 -3.83 -22.45
N SER A 764 3.50 -4.58 -22.99
CA SER A 764 2.08 -4.23 -23.01
C SER A 764 1.38 -4.69 -21.72
N PHE A 765 1.85 -4.23 -20.55
CA PHE A 765 1.37 -4.72 -19.23
C PHE A 765 -0.14 -4.50 -19.04
N GLN A 766 -0.67 -3.39 -19.53
CA GLN A 766 -2.09 -3.08 -19.44
C GLN A 766 -2.96 -4.11 -20.18
N LYS A 767 -2.48 -4.67 -21.30
CA LYS A 767 -3.17 -5.75 -22.02
C LYS A 767 -3.13 -7.09 -21.28
N TYR A 768 -2.09 -7.32 -20.49
CA TYR A 768 -2.06 -8.45 -19.56
C TYR A 768 -3.09 -8.25 -18.44
N MET A 769 -3.15 -7.05 -17.84
CA MET A 769 -4.09 -6.70 -16.78
C MET A 769 -5.57 -6.64 -17.22
N THR A 770 -5.86 -6.46 -18.51
CA THR A 770 -7.23 -6.55 -19.08
C THR A 770 -7.52 -7.87 -19.77
N GLY A 771 -6.58 -8.82 -19.82
CA GLY A 771 -6.75 -10.11 -20.49
C GLY A 771 -6.82 -10.05 -22.02
N THR A 772 -6.35 -8.95 -22.64
CA THR A 772 -6.42 -8.66 -24.08
C THR A 772 -5.10 -8.88 -24.84
N LEU A 773 -4.06 -9.37 -24.17
CA LEU A 773 -2.72 -9.59 -24.74
C LEU A 773 -2.77 -10.59 -25.92
N ASN A 774 -2.22 -10.22 -27.08
CA ASN A 774 -2.35 -10.98 -28.33
C ASN A 774 -0.99 -11.35 -28.93
N SER A 775 -0.73 -12.63 -29.19
CA SER A 775 0.54 -13.14 -29.73
C SER A 775 0.78 -12.83 -31.23
N ASN A 776 -0.15 -12.15 -31.91
CA ASN A 776 0.03 -11.73 -33.31
C ASN A 776 0.79 -10.40 -33.45
N GLU A 777 0.78 -9.56 -32.40
CA GLU A 777 1.45 -8.26 -32.31
C GLU A 777 2.71 -8.31 -31.42
N THR A 778 3.58 -7.31 -31.53
CA THR A 778 4.80 -7.23 -30.70
C THR A 778 4.47 -6.67 -29.31
N ASN A 779 4.61 -7.51 -28.29
CA ASN A 779 4.23 -7.19 -26.91
C ASN A 779 5.42 -6.79 -26.03
N PHE A 780 6.62 -7.29 -26.31
CA PHE A 780 7.80 -7.11 -25.45
C PHE A 780 8.98 -6.57 -26.27
N ARG A 781 9.72 -5.58 -25.75
CA ARG A 781 10.85 -4.93 -26.45
C ARG A 781 12.01 -4.65 -25.50
N ILE A 782 13.23 -4.75 -26.02
CA ILE A 782 14.44 -4.20 -25.43
C ILE A 782 14.92 -3.08 -26.36
N GLN A 783 14.97 -1.86 -25.84
CA GLN A 783 15.49 -0.69 -26.54
C GLN A 783 16.74 -0.16 -25.83
N ALA A 784 17.68 0.40 -26.59
CA ALA A 784 18.86 1.06 -26.03
C ALA A 784 19.22 2.35 -26.77
N GLY A 785 19.80 3.31 -26.07
CA GLY A 785 20.29 4.57 -26.63
C GLY A 785 21.43 5.16 -25.82
N LEU A 786 22.27 5.98 -26.46
CA LEU A 786 23.39 6.65 -25.80
C LEU A 786 22.88 7.78 -24.90
N VAL A 787 23.28 7.79 -23.63
CA VAL A 787 22.84 8.79 -22.64
C VAL A 787 23.15 10.22 -23.12
N ASP A 788 24.39 10.45 -23.57
CA ASP A 788 24.89 11.73 -24.10
C ASP A 788 24.22 12.20 -25.41
N GLU A 789 23.38 11.37 -26.03
CA GLU A 789 22.55 11.71 -27.20
C GLU A 789 21.08 11.89 -26.81
N LEU A 790 20.58 11.07 -25.89
CA LEU A 790 19.22 11.15 -25.34
C LEU A 790 18.97 12.52 -24.67
N VAL A 791 19.89 12.97 -23.80
CA VAL A 791 19.76 14.23 -23.06
C VAL A 791 20.18 15.47 -23.84
N ARG A 792 20.86 15.32 -24.99
CA ARG A 792 21.53 16.43 -25.67
C ARG A 792 20.59 17.57 -26.00
N GLY A 793 20.93 18.78 -25.59
CA GLY A 793 20.12 19.98 -25.85
C GLY A 793 18.85 20.09 -24.99
N THR A 794 18.70 19.27 -23.96
CA THR A 794 17.60 19.34 -22.98
C THR A 794 18.08 19.88 -21.63
N LYS A 795 17.15 20.13 -20.70
CA LYS A 795 17.49 20.45 -19.29
C LYS A 795 18.29 19.34 -18.59
N CYS A 796 18.22 18.11 -19.10
CA CYS A 796 18.97 16.97 -18.57
C CYS A 796 20.44 16.94 -19.02
N ASP A 797 20.86 17.84 -19.92
CA ASP A 797 22.26 17.94 -20.37
C ASP A 797 23.12 18.70 -19.35
N VAL A 798 23.76 17.95 -18.45
CA VAL A 798 24.70 18.46 -17.44
C VAL A 798 25.88 19.22 -18.09
N SER A 799 26.24 18.91 -19.34
CA SER A 799 27.42 19.50 -20.01
C SER A 799 27.17 20.90 -20.57
N LEU A 800 25.93 21.21 -20.96
CA LEU A 800 25.56 22.52 -21.51
C LEU A 800 25.45 23.60 -20.43
N LEU A 801 24.96 23.24 -19.25
CA LEU A 801 24.70 24.19 -18.14
C LEU A 801 25.99 24.66 -17.45
N GLY A 802 27.06 23.86 -17.46
CA GLY A 802 28.38 24.25 -16.95
C GLY A 802 29.07 25.39 -17.71
N ARG A 803 28.53 25.86 -18.84
CA ARG A 803 29.05 27.02 -19.60
C ARG A 803 28.37 28.35 -19.29
N PHE A 804 27.35 28.37 -18.44
CA PHE A 804 26.57 29.57 -18.09
C PHE A 804 26.71 29.96 -16.61
N ILE A 805 27.95 29.97 -16.09
CA ILE A 805 28.29 30.70 -14.88
C ILE A 805 29.17 31.89 -15.28
N PRO A 806 28.63 33.12 -15.32
CA PRO A 806 29.46 34.31 -15.38
C PRO A 806 30.23 34.40 -14.07
N SER A 807 31.55 34.56 -14.14
CA SER A 807 32.40 34.74 -12.96
C SER A 807 32.01 36.00 -12.19
N GLN A 808 31.69 35.85 -10.90
CA GLN A 808 31.79 36.88 -9.86
C GLN A 808 32.50 36.27 -8.66
#